data_AF-A0AA48I4T9-F1
#
_entry.id   AF-A0AA48I4T9-F1
#
_cell.length_a   1.000
_cell.length_b   1.000
_cell.length_c   1.000
_cell.angle_alpha   90.00
_cell.angle_beta   90.00
_cell.angle_gamma   90.00
#
_symmetry.space_group_name_H-M   'P 1'
#
loop_
_entity.id
_entity.type
_entity.pdbx_description
1 polymer ?
#
loop_
_entity_poly.entity_id
_entity_poly.type
_entity_poly.pdbx_seq_one_letter_code
_entity_poly.pdbx_strand_id
1 'polypeptide(L)'
;MSGIPRTHLMIVGGIGLAVALYVASVLSGQPTPVLKSSLAGTQLGKPECKHSHHSTHTQVSPVRCPVQPDVRNVGGEWILTSAADKQQAYERLAAAIRIRTESFDDMPMNASDPVFDVFYEFEEYLRTTFPLFHKATKFERVNTHGLLFTWEGTDESLKPMILMAHQDVVPVNEVTWKFWTHPPFDAYMDNNGWVWGRGTTDMKSTLVALMSSAEKLMSEGFQPERTILYSFGFDEEIRGPRGAGHLAQHLLQRYGRDGAALVFDEGFTGVDKDFGQLFARVGLAEKGCFNARLTVMAPGGHSSRPPLHTGIGIMGQIFVAMEETRGPLKLEADNTLLGYLECAAVHGSVDDDLKQKVRCPECWPALADELASDGAKELFLRTTQAITIVNGGNKYNALPEYTTALANYRTGFFETSQVVMDRLASAIAPIAAASNMTFDYQGSHAHVRDNVIRLHTDGLVLEPAPLTPDTGAAFDLVGGTIKHVFPGAVVVPSAMTAFTDTQFYWDLSKNIYRFAPASMAHMLNYHTVDERIHIDAHLSMVRFFYKLLQNSQGWRGRRHKHMCMIPVRGEPCPSASEPHESAPSEPLLNDTGPHLHADNAFSPAHRHPGDSVPLDDDAAEDEETHFVGLGFFGLVPDTRAAPTFSRQATLAFRQVSSDPNRPAYFIKHPSLLYGRGPSSSSAALDEVRRLCAPIGPDIPVRALHQFTTLTLPSLPFVHPQRLSAVFDSGRAPALAAGIVAHCTSYIPEIRPLHRALWQQALLALEDEYRQPRLRTLQLALLILTSRPSENVGQREIGLARAVGCAHLLGLHMDASAWALPAWEVCVRTRIWWTLFIHDKWPALLYGRPSNLYRSNYNVPLPSVDDDASSASFLATCRLTLIVDKLLERFFSVHAITSPPGELTRLASLECILADLEAFEAALPVSLHSTTRDAPTGVRSLQLSLCGLYVVVHRTIIEALAPTGVHVSLARANALAACGRLAALVVALTESDRAMFWMPYSSHHISNAVSLLVRLALAHTDGALACTVALVENLGATYAQTQWDIAESALRRIAVVLAIGSRDLPALGETYRSVADVLGINVGTDEAGTLADKLLESFGVSGKADWLDADLSWLDSAMLLGALDSTDVNELR
;
A
#
# COMPACT_ATOMS: atom_id res chain seq x y z
N MET A 1 60.38 -36.45 -10.43
CA MET A 1 58.95 -36.21 -10.15
C MET A 1 58.82 -35.47 -8.83
N SER A 2 57.88 -34.54 -8.57
CA SER A 2 57.28 -33.46 -9.39
C SER A 2 56.00 -32.96 -8.69
N GLY A 3 55.86 -31.65 -8.49
CA GLY A 3 54.54 -31.01 -8.30
C GLY A 3 54.02 -30.79 -6.88
N ILE A 4 54.57 -29.81 -6.15
CA ILE A 4 53.79 -28.93 -5.25
C ILE A 4 54.25 -27.48 -5.54
N PRO A 5 53.35 -26.50 -5.81
CA PRO A 5 53.77 -25.13 -6.17
C PRO A 5 54.27 -24.28 -5.00
N ARG A 6 55.13 -23.28 -5.30
CA ARG A 6 55.73 -22.35 -4.31
C ARG A 6 54.78 -21.26 -3.76
N THR A 7 53.53 -21.18 -4.22
CA THR A 7 52.61 -20.06 -3.98
C THR A 7 52.16 -19.90 -2.51
N HIS A 8 51.99 -20.99 -1.76
CA HIS A 8 51.41 -20.91 -0.41
C HIS A 8 52.31 -20.25 0.66
N LEU A 9 53.63 -20.13 0.43
CA LEU A 9 54.54 -19.60 1.46
C LEU A 9 54.57 -18.07 1.54
N MET A 10 54.14 -17.35 0.49
CA MET A 10 54.12 -15.87 0.49
C MET A 10 52.87 -15.28 1.14
N ILE A 11 51.70 -15.93 0.98
CA ILE A 11 50.40 -15.41 1.44
C ILE A 11 50.36 -15.29 2.98
N VAL A 12 50.88 -16.30 3.69
CA VAL A 12 50.93 -16.31 5.17
C VAL A 12 51.83 -15.18 5.70
N GLY A 13 52.93 -14.88 5.02
CA GLY A 13 53.83 -13.78 5.39
C GLY A 13 53.21 -12.39 5.19
N GLY A 14 52.49 -12.19 4.08
CA GLY A 14 51.83 -10.92 3.77
C GLY A 14 50.74 -10.54 4.77
N ILE A 15 49.89 -11.51 5.15
CA ILE A 15 48.80 -11.28 6.11
C ILE A 15 49.35 -10.94 7.50
N GLY A 16 50.38 -11.64 7.96
CA GLY A 16 51.03 -11.35 9.25
C GLY A 16 51.60 -9.94 9.34
N LEU A 17 52.22 -9.45 8.26
CA LEU A 17 52.77 -8.09 8.20
C LEU A 17 51.68 -7.02 8.20
N ALA A 18 50.58 -7.23 7.46
CA ALA A 18 49.44 -6.32 7.42
C ALA A 18 48.75 -6.19 8.79
N VAL A 19 48.53 -7.30 9.49
CA VAL A 19 47.95 -7.30 10.85
C VAL A 19 48.87 -6.60 11.84
N ALA A 20 50.20 -6.83 11.78
CA ALA A 20 51.16 -6.17 12.66
C ALA A 20 51.18 -4.64 12.47
N LEU A 21 51.14 -4.16 11.21
CA LEU A 21 51.08 -2.73 10.89
C LEU A 21 49.75 -2.10 11.32
N TYR A 22 48.63 -2.79 11.15
CA TYR A 22 47.32 -2.32 11.59
C TYR A 22 47.26 -2.19 13.12
N VAL A 23 47.68 -3.21 13.87
CA VAL A 23 47.73 -3.16 15.34
C VAL A 23 48.67 -2.04 15.82
N ALA A 24 49.82 -1.84 15.17
CA ALA A 24 50.71 -0.73 15.49
C ALA A 24 50.04 0.64 15.30
N SER A 25 49.30 0.86 14.20
CA SER A 25 48.59 2.12 13.96
C SER A 25 47.47 2.40 14.97
N VAL A 26 46.71 1.37 15.36
CA VAL A 26 45.60 1.48 16.33
C VAL A 26 46.15 1.82 17.72
N LEU A 27 47.32 1.29 18.08
CA LEU A 27 47.99 1.59 19.35
C LEU A 27 48.75 2.92 19.36
N SER A 28 49.02 3.55 18.20
CA SER A 28 49.77 4.82 18.10
C SER A 28 48.94 6.04 17.65
N GLY A 29 47.66 5.86 17.27
CA GLY A 29 46.78 6.97 16.91
C GLY A 29 47.21 7.74 15.65
N GLN A 30 47.80 7.05 14.67
CA GLN A 30 48.22 7.61 13.38
C GLN A 30 47.66 6.79 12.22
N PRO A 31 47.17 7.42 11.12
CA PRO A 31 46.53 6.71 10.02
C PRO A 31 47.53 5.87 9.20
N THR A 32 47.10 4.69 8.75
CA THR A 32 47.91 3.80 7.91
C THR A 32 48.12 4.35 6.49
N PRO A 33 49.37 4.39 5.98
CA PRO A 33 49.64 4.75 4.59
C PRO A 33 49.31 3.60 3.64
N VAL A 34 48.69 3.92 2.50
CA VAL A 34 48.29 2.94 1.48
C VAL A 34 49.50 2.42 0.70
N LEU A 35 49.68 1.10 0.71
CA LEU A 35 50.71 0.41 -0.10
C LEU A 35 50.34 0.40 -1.59
N LYS A 36 50.96 1.28 -2.38
CA LYS A 36 50.94 1.19 -3.85
C LYS A 36 51.80 0.02 -4.32
N SER A 37 51.21 -0.93 -5.06
CA SER A 37 51.91 -2.04 -5.72
C SER A 37 52.60 -1.58 -7.02
N SER A 38 53.80 -1.02 -6.91
CA SER A 38 54.64 -0.70 -8.07
C SER A 38 55.39 -1.92 -8.60
N LEU A 39 55.01 -2.43 -9.77
CA LEU A 39 55.89 -3.28 -10.60
C LEU A 39 56.61 -2.40 -11.62
N ALA A 40 57.87 -2.06 -11.33
CA ALA A 40 58.80 -1.55 -12.33
C ALA A 40 59.53 -2.74 -13.00
N GLY A 41 59.86 -2.71 -14.29
CA GLY A 41 59.56 -1.68 -15.29
C GLY A 41 60.61 -1.67 -16.41
N THR A 42 60.23 -1.23 -17.61
CA THR A 42 61.15 -1.01 -18.73
C THR A 42 60.79 0.30 -19.42
N GLN A 43 61.74 1.24 -19.44
CA GLN A 43 61.59 2.53 -20.12
C GLN A 43 61.69 2.36 -21.64
N LEU A 44 60.93 3.15 -22.40
CA LEU A 44 61.41 3.73 -23.67
C LEU A 44 60.49 4.88 -24.14
N GLY A 45 61.03 6.09 -24.22
CA GLY A 45 60.55 7.18 -25.07
C GLY A 45 59.21 7.88 -24.74
N LYS A 46 59.27 9.18 -24.45
CA LYS A 46 58.21 10.10 -24.90
C LYS A 46 58.31 10.26 -26.43
N PRO A 47 57.20 10.29 -27.17
CA PRO A 47 57.10 11.01 -28.43
C PRO A 47 56.19 12.25 -28.28
N GLU A 48 56.62 13.38 -28.84
CA GLU A 48 55.76 14.54 -29.08
C GLU A 48 54.88 14.27 -30.32
N CYS A 49 53.67 14.83 -30.36
CA CYS A 49 52.82 14.74 -31.56
C CYS A 49 53.45 15.43 -32.77
N LYS A 50 53.64 14.68 -33.86
CA LYS A 50 53.92 15.20 -35.21
C LYS A 50 53.06 14.47 -36.24
N HIS A 51 52.53 15.21 -37.21
CA HIS A 51 51.57 14.71 -38.21
C HIS A 51 52.24 13.93 -39.35
N SER A 52 51.59 12.85 -39.81
CA SER A 52 51.68 12.33 -41.18
C SER A 52 50.45 11.47 -41.51
N HIS A 53 49.92 11.55 -42.74
CA HIS A 53 48.64 10.93 -43.13
C HIS A 53 48.80 9.54 -43.78
N HIS A 54 47.83 8.64 -43.55
CA HIS A 54 46.80 8.21 -44.52
C HIS A 54 45.99 7.01 -43.96
N SER A 55 44.67 7.14 -43.79
CA SER A 55 43.62 6.57 -44.67
C SER A 55 43.56 5.03 -44.65
N THR A 56 42.46 4.38 -44.24
CA THR A 56 41.08 4.58 -44.72
C THR A 56 40.06 5.07 -43.69
N HIS A 57 39.00 5.74 -44.14
CA HIS A 57 37.94 6.32 -43.29
C HIS A 57 36.68 5.44 -43.18
N THR A 58 36.23 5.23 -41.94
CA THR A 58 34.91 5.75 -41.52
C THR A 58 35.17 6.88 -40.53
N GLN A 59 34.62 8.07 -40.78
CA GLN A 59 34.79 9.20 -39.86
C GLN A 59 33.77 9.07 -38.73
N VAL A 60 34.25 8.82 -37.51
CA VAL A 60 33.48 9.20 -36.31
C VAL A 60 33.41 10.72 -36.32
N SER A 61 32.23 11.27 -36.54
CA SER A 61 32.03 12.72 -36.38
C SER A 61 32.19 13.03 -34.90
N PRO A 62 32.99 14.05 -34.51
CA PRO A 62 32.97 14.51 -33.13
C PRO A 62 31.57 15.06 -32.86
N VAL A 63 30.83 14.40 -31.97
CA VAL A 63 29.69 15.04 -31.31
C VAL A 63 30.21 16.26 -30.57
N ARG A 64 29.36 17.27 -30.51
CA ARG A 64 29.61 18.59 -29.92
C ARG A 64 28.28 19.10 -29.41
N CYS A 65 28.31 19.95 -28.39
CA CYS A 65 27.20 20.83 -28.03
C CYS A 65 26.41 21.30 -29.27
N PRO A 66 25.09 21.00 -29.37
CA PRO A 66 24.33 21.25 -30.58
C PRO A 66 24.42 22.70 -31.05
N VAL A 67 24.44 22.88 -32.38
CA VAL A 67 24.49 24.20 -33.01
C VAL A 67 23.26 25.00 -32.55
N GLN A 68 23.50 25.95 -31.67
CA GLN A 68 22.47 26.66 -30.92
C GLN A 68 21.48 27.35 -31.86
N PRO A 69 20.18 26.96 -31.87
CA PRO A 69 19.19 27.51 -32.80
C PRO A 69 19.12 29.04 -32.75
N ASP A 70 18.93 29.66 -33.91
CA ASP A 70 18.66 31.11 -33.97
C ASP A 70 17.36 31.44 -33.22
N VAL A 71 17.31 32.62 -32.58
CA VAL A 71 16.11 33.07 -31.87
C VAL A 71 14.99 33.22 -32.88
N ARG A 72 13.91 32.46 -32.72
CA ARG A 72 12.78 32.46 -33.64
C ARG A 72 11.67 33.33 -33.07
N ASN A 73 11.37 34.41 -33.78
CA ASN A 73 10.28 35.31 -33.48
C ASN A 73 9.46 35.56 -34.75
N VAL A 74 8.28 34.96 -34.80
CA VAL A 74 7.23 35.19 -35.80
C VAL A 74 5.96 35.63 -35.06
N GLY A 75 5.11 36.46 -35.67
CA GLY A 75 3.86 36.92 -35.06
C GLY A 75 4.03 38.06 -34.05
N GLY A 76 3.05 38.21 -33.15
CA GLY A 76 3.02 39.26 -32.11
C GLY A 76 3.72 38.84 -30.81
N GLU A 77 3.63 39.68 -29.78
CA GLU A 77 4.11 39.35 -28.43
C GLU A 77 2.97 39.46 -27.43
N TRP A 78 2.74 38.41 -26.63
CA TRP A 78 1.79 38.46 -25.52
C TRP A 78 2.53 38.80 -24.21
N ILE A 79 2.50 40.07 -23.85
CA ILE A 79 3.21 40.62 -22.68
C ILE A 79 2.44 40.33 -21.38
N LEU A 80 2.40 39.07 -20.99
CA LEU A 80 1.83 38.58 -19.73
C LEU A 80 2.68 39.06 -18.53
N THR A 81 2.34 40.22 -17.95
CA THR A 81 3.14 40.87 -16.89
C THR A 81 2.33 41.67 -15.86
N SER A 82 1.07 42.02 -16.16
CA SER A 82 0.23 42.78 -15.24
C SER A 82 -0.36 41.90 -14.13
N ALA A 83 -0.87 42.53 -13.06
CA ALA A 83 -1.60 41.81 -12.02
C ALA A 83 -2.86 41.11 -12.57
N ALA A 84 -3.50 41.69 -13.60
CA ALA A 84 -4.67 41.08 -14.25
C ALA A 84 -4.29 39.85 -15.08
N ASP A 85 -3.14 39.87 -15.77
CA ASP A 85 -2.61 38.69 -16.49
C ASP A 85 -2.33 37.53 -15.52
N LYS A 86 -1.66 37.83 -14.39
CA LYS A 86 -1.39 36.87 -13.32
C LYS A 86 -2.68 36.31 -12.73
N GLN A 87 -3.65 37.17 -12.43
CA GLN A 87 -4.93 36.78 -11.86
C GLN A 87 -5.73 35.87 -12.81
N GLN A 88 -5.84 36.22 -14.09
CA GLN A 88 -6.56 35.39 -15.07
C GLN A 88 -5.90 34.02 -15.30
N ALA A 89 -4.57 33.97 -15.35
CA ALA A 89 -3.85 32.70 -15.49
C ALA A 89 -4.01 31.83 -14.23
N TYR A 90 -3.94 32.44 -13.04
CA TYR A 90 -4.24 31.78 -11.77
C TYR A 90 -5.68 31.25 -11.73
N GLU A 91 -6.69 32.05 -12.08
CA GLU A 91 -8.11 31.65 -12.04
C GLU A 91 -8.40 30.43 -12.91
N ARG A 92 -7.83 30.38 -14.13
CA ARG A 92 -7.94 29.22 -15.01
C ARG A 92 -7.27 27.98 -14.40
N LEU A 93 -6.01 28.09 -14.00
CA LEU A 93 -5.27 26.97 -13.40
C LEU A 93 -5.95 26.46 -12.11
N ALA A 94 -6.44 27.37 -11.28
CA ALA A 94 -7.10 27.04 -10.02
C ALA A 94 -8.46 26.36 -10.20
N ALA A 95 -9.19 26.67 -11.27
CA ALA A 95 -10.40 25.93 -11.64
C ALA A 95 -10.07 24.48 -12.07
N ALA A 96 -9.00 24.28 -12.87
CA ALA A 96 -8.56 22.94 -13.27
C ALA A 96 -8.11 22.06 -12.09
N ILE A 97 -7.40 22.64 -11.12
CA ILE A 97 -6.89 21.94 -9.93
C ILE A 97 -8.04 21.47 -9.02
N ARG A 98 -9.10 22.27 -8.86
CA ARG A 98 -10.23 21.97 -7.96
C ARG A 98 -11.02 20.71 -8.33
N ILE A 99 -11.02 20.35 -9.61
CA ILE A 99 -11.68 19.13 -10.13
C ILE A 99 -10.75 17.93 -9.90
N ARG A 100 -11.18 16.97 -9.08
CA ARG A 100 -10.33 15.87 -8.58
C ARG A 100 -10.25 14.69 -9.53
N THR A 101 -9.57 14.87 -10.63
CA THR A 101 -9.25 13.83 -11.62
C THR A 101 -8.17 12.84 -11.13
N GLU A 102 -8.32 12.32 -9.91
CA GLU A 102 -7.36 11.40 -9.27
C GLU A 102 -7.42 9.99 -9.90
N SER A 103 -6.28 9.44 -10.34
CA SER A 103 -6.19 8.11 -10.98
C SER A 103 -5.51 7.07 -10.08
N PHE A 104 -6.01 5.82 -10.08
CA PHE A 104 -5.56 4.76 -9.16
C PHE A 104 -5.10 3.50 -9.91
N ASP A 105 -4.08 2.80 -9.38
CA ASP A 105 -3.45 1.61 -9.99
C ASP A 105 -4.45 0.50 -10.37
N ASP A 106 -5.56 0.38 -9.63
CA ASP A 106 -6.60 -0.64 -9.79
C ASP A 106 -7.81 -0.17 -10.61
N MET A 107 -7.78 1.03 -11.19
CA MET A 107 -8.86 1.55 -12.05
C MET A 107 -9.20 0.57 -13.21
N PRO A 108 -10.49 0.35 -13.50
CA PRO A 108 -10.92 -0.60 -14.51
C PRO A 108 -10.42 -0.21 -15.92
N MET A 109 -10.21 -1.22 -16.78
CA MET A 109 -9.82 -0.99 -18.17
C MET A 109 -10.97 -0.51 -19.07
N ASN A 110 -12.22 -0.56 -18.58
CA ASN A 110 -13.37 0.01 -19.26
C ASN A 110 -13.39 1.53 -19.05
N ALA A 111 -13.09 2.31 -20.08
CA ALA A 111 -13.15 3.77 -20.02
C ALA A 111 -14.57 4.36 -19.92
N SER A 112 -15.62 3.54 -19.93
CA SER A 112 -17.01 3.95 -19.66
C SER A 112 -17.50 3.48 -18.29
N ASP A 113 -16.58 3.29 -17.34
CA ASP A 113 -16.90 2.99 -15.94
C ASP A 113 -17.11 4.31 -15.15
N PRO A 114 -18.12 4.41 -14.26
CA PRO A 114 -18.44 5.65 -13.55
C PRO A 114 -17.30 6.28 -12.75
N VAL A 115 -16.24 5.53 -12.40
CA VAL A 115 -15.05 6.11 -11.76
C VAL A 115 -14.35 7.17 -12.63
N PHE A 116 -14.59 7.17 -13.95
CA PHE A 116 -14.08 8.18 -14.88
C PHE A 116 -15.05 9.36 -15.12
N ASP A 117 -16.25 9.39 -14.51
CA ASP A 117 -17.24 10.45 -14.77
C ASP A 117 -16.74 11.86 -14.40
N VAL A 118 -15.77 11.98 -13.48
CA VAL A 118 -15.09 13.24 -13.15
C VAL A 118 -14.41 13.93 -14.34
N PHE A 119 -14.02 13.17 -15.38
CA PHE A 119 -13.46 13.75 -16.60
C PHE A 119 -14.52 14.45 -17.47
N TYR A 120 -15.82 14.18 -17.29
CA TYR A 120 -16.88 15.00 -17.89
C TYR A 120 -16.99 16.38 -17.22
N GLU A 121 -16.80 16.48 -15.90
CA GLU A 121 -16.70 17.77 -15.20
C GLU A 121 -15.48 18.56 -15.69
N PHE A 122 -14.34 17.88 -15.84
CA PHE A 122 -13.12 18.49 -16.37
C PHE A 122 -13.32 18.99 -17.81
N GLU A 123 -13.91 18.20 -18.70
CA GLU A 123 -14.22 18.64 -20.07
C GLU A 123 -15.18 19.84 -20.10
N GLU A 124 -16.21 19.86 -19.26
CA GLU A 124 -17.15 20.98 -19.17
C GLU A 124 -16.46 22.27 -18.67
N TYR A 125 -15.53 22.15 -17.72
CA TYR A 125 -14.64 23.25 -17.32
C TYR A 125 -13.79 23.76 -18.50
N LEU A 126 -13.16 22.88 -19.28
CA LEU A 126 -12.39 23.27 -20.46
C LEU A 126 -13.29 23.97 -21.51
N ARG A 127 -14.48 23.41 -21.76
CA ARG A 127 -15.47 23.90 -22.74
C ARG A 127 -16.02 25.28 -22.37
N THR A 128 -16.21 25.55 -21.08
CA THR A 128 -16.69 26.85 -20.58
C THR A 128 -15.58 27.89 -20.47
N THR A 129 -14.35 27.47 -20.18
CA THR A 129 -13.18 28.36 -19.99
C THR A 129 -12.50 28.76 -21.31
N PHE A 130 -12.57 27.92 -22.34
CA PHE A 130 -11.95 28.13 -23.65
C PHE A 130 -12.99 28.05 -24.81
N PRO A 131 -13.99 28.95 -24.83
CA PRO A 131 -15.11 28.87 -25.76
C PRO A 131 -14.75 29.20 -27.22
N LEU A 132 -13.68 29.97 -27.49
CA LEU A 132 -13.20 30.15 -28.87
C LEU A 132 -12.46 28.90 -29.35
N PHE A 133 -11.68 28.25 -28.47
CA PHE A 133 -10.98 27.00 -28.74
C PHE A 133 -11.93 25.86 -29.11
N HIS A 134 -12.94 25.59 -28.28
CA HIS A 134 -13.94 24.56 -28.57
C HIS A 134 -14.82 24.89 -29.80
N LYS A 135 -14.84 26.14 -30.26
CA LYS A 135 -15.57 26.58 -31.47
C LYS A 135 -14.71 26.54 -32.74
N ALA A 136 -13.41 26.80 -32.64
CA ALA A 136 -12.49 26.88 -33.76
C ALA A 136 -11.78 25.56 -34.07
N THR A 137 -11.79 24.61 -33.12
CA THR A 137 -11.27 23.25 -33.30
C THR A 137 -12.38 22.26 -33.58
N LYS A 138 -12.06 21.19 -34.31
CA LYS A 138 -12.89 19.98 -34.37
C LYS A 138 -12.56 19.13 -33.14
N PHE A 139 -13.53 18.98 -32.25
CA PHE A 139 -13.44 18.15 -31.05
C PHE A 139 -13.87 16.70 -31.33
N GLU A 140 -13.13 15.74 -30.77
CA GLU A 140 -13.42 14.31 -30.78
C GLU A 140 -13.12 13.71 -29.39
N ARG A 141 -14.05 12.94 -28.83
CA ARG A 141 -13.79 12.04 -27.71
C ARG A 141 -13.27 10.71 -28.23
N VAL A 142 -12.15 10.25 -27.71
CA VAL A 142 -11.50 8.98 -28.04
C VAL A 142 -11.47 8.12 -26.77
N ASN A 143 -12.01 6.90 -26.85
CA ASN A 143 -12.18 6.00 -25.71
C ASN A 143 -12.82 6.71 -24.49
N THR A 144 -14.00 7.28 -24.72
CA THR A 144 -14.84 8.04 -23.77
C THR A 144 -14.24 9.38 -23.30
N HIS A 145 -13.08 9.39 -22.63
CA HIS A 145 -12.55 10.58 -21.94
C HIS A 145 -11.24 11.15 -22.50
N GLY A 146 -10.62 10.50 -23.49
CA GLY A 146 -9.47 11.04 -24.20
C GLY A 146 -9.89 12.18 -25.12
N LEU A 147 -9.38 13.39 -24.91
CA LEU A 147 -9.82 14.57 -25.64
C LEU A 147 -8.88 14.88 -26.81
N LEU A 148 -9.39 14.82 -28.05
CA LEU A 148 -8.65 15.21 -29.25
C LEU A 148 -9.27 16.46 -29.88
N PHE A 149 -8.50 17.55 -29.95
CA PHE A 149 -8.89 18.78 -30.63
C PHE A 149 -8.01 19.02 -31.86
N THR A 150 -8.63 19.13 -33.03
CA THR A 150 -7.95 19.42 -34.30
C THR A 150 -8.19 20.87 -34.70
N TRP A 151 -7.15 21.71 -34.66
CA TRP A 151 -7.16 23.06 -35.25
C TRP A 151 -6.58 22.97 -36.67
N GLU A 152 -7.46 23.02 -37.68
CA GLU A 152 -7.04 22.74 -39.06
C GLU A 152 -6.13 23.82 -39.65
N GLY A 153 -5.11 23.36 -40.38
CA GLY A 153 -4.18 24.22 -41.11
C GLY A 153 -4.79 24.79 -42.39
N THR A 154 -4.12 25.80 -42.97
CA THR A 154 -4.44 26.31 -44.31
C THR A 154 -3.66 25.60 -45.43
N ASP A 155 -2.67 24.77 -45.10
CA ASP A 155 -1.90 23.93 -46.03
C ASP A 155 -1.96 22.45 -45.60
N GLU A 156 -2.94 21.72 -46.16
CA GLU A 156 -3.16 20.28 -45.92
C GLU A 156 -1.95 19.39 -46.30
N SER A 157 -0.97 19.90 -47.06
CA SER A 157 0.25 19.15 -47.39
C SER A 157 1.25 19.06 -46.23
N LEU A 158 1.00 19.81 -45.15
CA LEU A 158 1.86 19.86 -43.97
C LEU A 158 1.38 18.89 -42.88
N LYS A 159 2.11 17.76 -42.71
CA LYS A 159 2.01 16.84 -41.55
C LYS A 159 1.70 17.61 -40.24
N PRO A 160 0.73 17.19 -39.41
CA PRO A 160 0.34 17.96 -38.23
C PRO A 160 1.46 18.08 -37.18
N MET A 161 1.31 19.03 -36.27
CA MET A 161 2.00 19.04 -34.97
C MET A 161 1.07 18.43 -33.92
N ILE A 162 1.59 17.57 -33.04
CA ILE A 162 0.88 17.05 -31.86
C ILE A 162 1.42 17.77 -30.63
N LEU A 163 0.52 18.29 -29.81
CA LEU A 163 0.79 18.89 -28.50
C LEU A 163 0.04 18.06 -27.45
N MET A 164 0.77 17.40 -26.57
CA MET A 164 0.24 16.46 -25.58
C MET A 164 0.01 17.12 -24.22
N ALA A 165 -0.91 16.54 -23.47
CA ALA A 165 -1.00 16.68 -22.02
C ALA A 165 -1.80 15.50 -21.43
N HIS A 166 -1.84 15.38 -20.11
CA HIS A 166 -2.78 14.52 -19.39
C HIS A 166 -3.74 15.36 -18.52
N GLN A 167 -4.88 14.76 -18.18
CA GLN A 167 -5.96 15.38 -17.39
C GLN A 167 -5.95 14.90 -15.94
N ASP A 168 -5.39 13.73 -15.69
CA ASP A 168 -5.37 13.05 -14.39
C ASP A 168 -4.25 13.57 -13.48
N VAL A 169 -4.19 13.02 -12.27
CA VAL A 169 -3.20 13.36 -11.23
C VAL A 169 -3.04 12.18 -10.26
N VAL A 170 -1.85 11.94 -9.70
CA VAL A 170 -1.71 10.97 -8.60
C VAL A 170 -2.56 11.37 -7.38
N PRO A 171 -3.14 10.40 -6.66
CA PRO A 171 -4.07 10.67 -5.58
C PRO A 171 -3.39 11.30 -4.36
N VAL A 172 -4.17 11.99 -3.53
CA VAL A 172 -3.67 12.61 -2.29
C VAL A 172 -4.27 11.92 -1.06
N ASN A 173 -3.53 10.93 -0.56
CA ASN A 173 -3.86 10.17 0.65
C ASN A 173 -4.28 11.10 1.82
N GLU A 174 -5.51 10.94 2.31
CA GLU A 174 -6.15 11.79 3.33
C GLU A 174 -5.34 11.90 4.63
N VAL A 175 -4.63 10.84 5.03
CA VAL A 175 -3.76 10.83 6.22
C VAL A 175 -2.64 11.88 6.11
N THR A 176 -2.27 12.27 4.88
CA THR A 176 -1.26 13.28 4.59
C THR A 176 -1.79 14.70 4.50
N TRP A 177 -3.11 14.94 4.38
CA TRP A 177 -3.66 16.29 4.17
C TRP A 177 -3.24 17.29 5.25
N LYS A 178 -3.14 16.84 6.50
CA LYS A 178 -2.62 17.62 7.66
C LYS A 178 -1.14 18.04 7.57
N PHE A 179 -0.40 17.51 6.60
CA PHE A 179 0.99 17.89 6.31
C PHE A 179 1.10 18.84 5.11
N TRP A 180 0.02 19.03 4.34
CA TRP A 180 -0.02 20.09 3.34
C TRP A 180 -0.19 21.45 4.02
N THR A 181 0.58 22.44 3.59
CA THR A 181 0.50 23.84 4.02
C THR A 181 -0.84 24.47 3.60
N HIS A 182 -1.39 24.03 2.47
CA HIS A 182 -2.73 24.39 1.97
C HIS A 182 -3.43 23.14 1.39
N PRO A 183 -4.75 22.94 1.57
CA PRO A 183 -5.42 21.71 1.14
C PRO A 183 -5.19 21.40 -0.35
N PRO A 184 -4.98 20.12 -0.72
CA PRO A 184 -4.42 19.73 -2.01
C PRO A 184 -5.21 20.17 -3.24
N PHE A 185 -6.51 20.44 -3.08
CA PHE A 185 -7.41 20.81 -4.18
C PHE A 185 -8.02 22.22 -4.01
N ASP A 186 -7.63 22.98 -3.00
CA ASP A 186 -8.08 24.38 -2.83
C ASP A 186 -7.54 25.30 -3.93
N ALA A 187 -6.40 24.93 -4.53
CA ALA A 187 -5.64 25.73 -5.48
C ALA A 187 -5.31 27.13 -4.93
N TYR A 188 -4.77 27.20 -3.70
CA TYR A 188 -4.48 28.45 -3.02
C TYR A 188 -3.25 29.13 -3.63
N MET A 189 -3.34 30.43 -3.95
CA MET A 189 -2.16 31.24 -4.30
C MET A 189 -1.70 32.09 -3.12
N ASP A 190 -0.43 31.95 -2.74
CA ASP A 190 0.18 32.70 -1.64
C ASP A 190 0.62 34.12 -2.04
N ASN A 191 0.99 34.93 -1.03
CA ASN A 191 1.47 36.31 -1.23
C ASN A 191 2.81 36.40 -2.01
N ASN A 192 3.52 35.29 -2.21
CA ASN A 192 4.77 35.23 -2.97
C ASN A 192 4.52 34.85 -4.45
N GLY A 193 3.31 34.38 -4.79
CA GLY A 193 2.91 33.92 -6.11
C GLY A 193 3.03 32.41 -6.34
N TRP A 194 3.18 31.60 -5.29
CA TRP A 194 3.07 30.14 -5.40
C TRP A 194 1.61 29.71 -5.38
N VAL A 195 1.18 28.97 -6.40
CA VAL A 195 -0.10 28.25 -6.44
C VAL A 195 0.15 26.84 -5.90
N TRP A 196 -0.52 26.48 -4.81
CA TRP A 196 -0.38 25.21 -4.10
C TRP A 196 -1.55 24.27 -4.44
N GLY A 197 -1.25 23.03 -4.79
CA GLY A 197 -2.24 21.99 -5.06
C GLY A 197 -1.73 20.89 -5.98
N ARG A 198 -2.39 19.73 -5.93
CA ARG A 198 -2.12 18.58 -6.80
C ARG A 198 -2.41 18.93 -8.26
N GLY A 199 -1.47 18.62 -9.15
CA GLY A 199 -1.55 18.95 -10.57
C GLY A 199 -1.14 20.38 -10.94
N THR A 200 -0.57 21.14 -9.99
CA THR A 200 0.07 22.43 -10.29
C THR A 200 1.33 22.26 -11.13
N THR A 201 2.07 21.19 -10.92
CA THR A 201 3.28 20.82 -11.66
C THR A 201 3.05 19.67 -12.65
N ASP A 202 2.12 18.76 -12.33
CA ASP A 202 1.98 17.48 -13.03
C ASP A 202 0.51 17.11 -13.33
N MET A 203 -0.06 17.46 -14.49
CA MET A 203 0.47 18.39 -15.48
C MET A 203 -0.54 19.46 -15.93
N LYS A 204 -1.61 19.69 -15.16
CA LYS A 204 -2.73 20.58 -15.54
C LYS A 204 -2.28 22.01 -15.89
N SER A 205 -1.17 22.50 -15.33
CA SER A 205 -0.58 23.79 -15.71
C SER A 205 -0.08 23.84 -17.17
N THR A 206 0.38 22.73 -17.74
CA THR A 206 0.73 22.61 -19.16
C THR A 206 -0.52 22.56 -20.04
N LEU A 207 -1.54 21.76 -19.67
CA LEU A 207 -2.82 21.66 -20.39
C LEU A 207 -3.53 23.03 -20.46
N VAL A 208 -3.66 23.71 -19.31
CA VAL A 208 -4.25 25.05 -19.20
C VAL A 208 -3.43 26.10 -19.96
N ALA A 209 -2.11 25.94 -20.04
CA ALA A 209 -1.24 26.84 -20.82
C ALA A 209 -1.40 26.66 -22.33
N LEU A 210 -1.48 25.40 -22.80
CA LEU A 210 -1.77 25.06 -24.20
C LEU A 210 -3.09 25.72 -24.65
N MET A 211 -4.19 25.44 -23.96
CA MET A 211 -5.51 25.99 -24.31
C MET A 211 -5.58 27.51 -24.16
N SER A 212 -4.99 28.08 -23.09
CA SER A 212 -4.91 29.55 -22.92
C SER A 212 -4.19 30.24 -24.07
N SER A 213 -3.13 29.62 -24.61
CA SER A 213 -2.37 30.18 -25.72
C SER A 213 -3.13 30.14 -27.05
N ALA A 214 -3.84 29.05 -27.30
CA ALA A 214 -4.65 28.87 -28.51
C ALA A 214 -5.90 29.76 -28.51
N GLU A 215 -6.65 29.80 -27.39
CA GLU A 215 -7.76 30.73 -27.16
C GLU A 215 -7.35 32.19 -27.43
N LYS A 216 -6.14 32.58 -26.97
CA LYS A 216 -5.62 33.93 -27.21
C LYS A 216 -5.35 34.19 -28.69
N LEU A 217 -4.68 33.28 -29.39
CA LEU A 217 -4.39 33.41 -30.82
C LEU A 217 -5.68 33.45 -31.66
N MET A 218 -6.68 32.64 -31.32
CA MET A 218 -8.00 32.67 -31.95
C MET A 218 -8.72 34.01 -31.71
N SER A 219 -8.60 34.60 -30.52
CA SER A 219 -9.11 35.96 -30.24
C SER A 219 -8.42 37.05 -31.06
N GLU A 220 -7.20 36.80 -31.55
CA GLU A 220 -6.43 37.69 -32.42
C GLU A 220 -6.69 37.44 -33.92
N GLY A 221 -7.54 36.46 -34.28
CA GLY A 221 -7.82 36.09 -35.67
C GLY A 221 -6.68 35.32 -36.35
N PHE A 222 -5.76 34.73 -35.57
CA PHE A 222 -4.72 33.84 -36.09
C PHE A 222 -5.33 32.54 -36.62
N GLN A 223 -4.86 32.09 -37.79
CA GLN A 223 -5.11 30.75 -38.32
C GLN A 223 -3.76 30.09 -38.61
N PRO A 224 -3.52 28.85 -38.16
CA PRO A 224 -2.26 28.17 -38.43
C PRO A 224 -2.14 27.73 -39.90
N GLU A 225 -0.93 27.74 -40.42
CA GLU A 225 -0.58 27.15 -41.72
C GLU A 225 -0.68 25.62 -41.72
N ARG A 226 -0.33 24.98 -40.60
CA ARG A 226 -0.27 23.53 -40.40
C ARG A 226 -1.29 23.09 -39.36
N THR A 227 -1.99 21.96 -39.56
CA THR A 227 -2.93 21.43 -38.57
C THR A 227 -2.23 21.17 -37.23
N ILE A 228 -2.82 21.65 -36.14
CA ILE A 228 -2.36 21.44 -34.76
C ILE A 228 -3.34 20.50 -34.08
N LEU A 229 -2.81 19.45 -33.46
CA LEU A 229 -3.56 18.44 -32.71
C LEU A 229 -3.23 18.60 -31.24
N TYR A 230 -4.25 18.85 -30.41
CA TYR A 230 -4.14 18.80 -28.96
C TYR A 230 -4.70 17.46 -28.51
N SER A 231 -3.88 16.64 -27.87
CA SER A 231 -4.19 15.25 -27.56
C SER A 231 -4.04 15.04 -26.07
N PHE A 232 -5.17 14.96 -25.34
CA PHE A 232 -5.16 14.93 -23.88
C PHE A 232 -5.58 13.57 -23.30
N GLY A 233 -4.63 12.90 -22.64
CA GLY A 233 -4.85 11.65 -21.90
C GLY A 233 -5.71 11.84 -20.63
N PHE A 234 -6.05 10.74 -19.94
CA PHE A 234 -6.83 10.76 -18.69
C PHE A 234 -6.44 9.62 -17.72
N ASP A 235 -5.31 8.97 -17.98
CA ASP A 235 -4.78 7.87 -17.18
C ASP A 235 -3.24 7.76 -17.26
N GLU A 236 -2.53 8.87 -17.50
CA GLU A 236 -1.05 8.91 -17.67
C GLU A 236 -0.33 8.39 -16.43
N GLU A 237 -0.76 8.84 -15.24
CA GLU A 237 -0.15 8.48 -13.96
C GLU A 237 -0.27 6.97 -13.68
N ILE A 238 -1.19 6.29 -14.39
CA ILE A 238 -1.34 4.81 -14.43
C ILE A 238 -0.99 4.22 -15.83
N ARG A 239 -0.02 4.86 -16.49
CA ARG A 239 0.71 4.52 -17.73
C ARG A 239 0.00 4.76 -19.07
N GLY A 240 -1.10 5.51 -19.09
CA GLY A 240 -1.80 5.99 -20.29
C GLY A 240 -2.53 4.98 -21.22
N PRO A 241 -2.84 3.71 -20.86
CA PRO A 241 -3.38 2.74 -21.83
C PRO A 241 -4.80 3.06 -22.32
N ARG A 242 -5.63 3.76 -21.54
CA ARG A 242 -7.03 4.08 -21.88
C ARG A 242 -7.10 5.37 -22.71
N GLY A 243 -6.37 6.41 -22.31
CA GLY A 243 -6.25 7.68 -23.01
C GLY A 243 -5.25 7.63 -24.16
N ALA A 244 -3.97 7.85 -23.86
CA ALA A 244 -2.92 7.98 -24.87
C ALA A 244 -2.76 6.76 -25.77
N GLY A 245 -2.90 5.54 -25.25
CA GLY A 245 -2.88 4.31 -26.05
C GLY A 245 -3.92 4.33 -27.18
N HIS A 246 -5.12 4.85 -26.91
CA HIS A 246 -6.20 4.95 -27.90
C HIS A 246 -6.09 6.22 -28.77
N LEU A 247 -5.70 7.36 -28.18
CA LEU A 247 -5.45 8.61 -28.90
C LEU A 247 -4.35 8.44 -29.96
N ALA A 248 -3.19 7.89 -29.58
CA ALA A 248 -2.10 7.62 -30.49
C ALA A 248 -2.49 6.59 -31.57
N GLN A 249 -3.25 5.55 -31.23
CA GLN A 249 -3.76 4.59 -32.22
C GLN A 249 -4.70 5.25 -33.24
N HIS A 250 -5.63 6.11 -32.79
CA HIS A 250 -6.54 6.88 -33.65
C HIS A 250 -5.78 7.84 -34.58
N LEU A 251 -4.75 8.50 -34.06
CA LEU A 251 -3.87 9.37 -34.85
C LEU A 251 -2.99 8.59 -35.82
N LEU A 252 -2.51 7.39 -35.45
CA LEU A 252 -1.70 6.52 -36.31
C LEU A 252 -2.53 5.94 -37.46
N GLN A 253 -3.81 5.62 -37.22
CA GLN A 253 -4.77 5.27 -38.27
C GLN A 253 -5.05 6.46 -39.21
N ARG A 254 -5.08 7.70 -38.69
CA ARG A 254 -5.39 8.92 -39.44
C ARG A 254 -4.24 9.44 -40.31
N TYR A 255 -3.01 9.42 -39.78
CA TYR A 255 -1.84 10.05 -40.42
C TYR A 255 -0.72 9.07 -40.80
N GLY A 256 -0.78 7.82 -40.36
CA GLY A 256 0.23 6.80 -40.61
C GLY A 256 1.50 6.95 -39.76
N ARG A 257 2.43 6.01 -39.92
CA ARG A 257 3.73 6.01 -39.25
C ARG A 257 4.60 7.17 -39.76
N ASP A 258 5.29 7.86 -38.86
CA ASP A 258 5.94 9.16 -39.10
C ASP A 258 4.92 10.24 -39.57
N GLY A 259 3.62 10.09 -39.29
CA GLY A 259 2.56 10.98 -39.76
C GLY A 259 2.64 12.42 -39.24
N ALA A 260 3.20 12.64 -38.05
CA ALA A 260 3.35 13.97 -37.44
C ALA A 260 4.74 14.57 -37.69
N ALA A 261 4.80 15.90 -37.85
CA ALA A 261 6.05 16.64 -38.04
C ALA A 261 6.85 16.81 -36.74
N LEU A 262 6.14 16.79 -35.61
CA LEU A 262 6.61 17.08 -34.25
C LEU A 262 5.55 16.55 -33.28
N VAL A 263 5.99 15.90 -32.22
CA VAL A 263 5.24 15.71 -30.97
C VAL A 263 5.93 16.57 -29.91
N PHE A 264 5.17 17.38 -29.19
CA PHE A 264 5.64 18.07 -28.00
C PHE A 264 4.85 17.55 -26.81
N ASP A 265 5.56 17.19 -25.76
CA ASP A 265 5.02 16.62 -24.53
C ASP A 265 5.61 17.35 -23.30
N GLU A 266 5.10 17.05 -22.12
CA GLU A 266 5.71 17.50 -20.88
C GLU A 266 7.15 17.00 -20.68
N GLY A 267 7.75 17.35 -19.55
CA GLY A 267 8.93 16.64 -19.09
C GLY A 267 9.55 17.29 -17.86
N PHE A 268 10.19 16.47 -17.03
CA PHE A 268 10.90 16.86 -15.80
C PHE A 268 12.20 17.64 -16.08
N THR A 269 12.28 18.34 -17.22
CA THR A 269 13.43 19.09 -17.71
C THR A 269 12.96 20.45 -18.24
N GLY A 270 13.53 21.52 -17.70
CA GLY A 270 13.15 22.92 -18.01
C GLY A 270 14.36 23.85 -18.02
N VAL A 271 14.19 25.08 -17.53
CA VAL A 271 15.19 26.18 -17.65
C VAL A 271 15.81 26.55 -16.31
N ASP A 272 17.08 26.20 -16.12
CA ASP A 272 17.81 26.42 -14.85
C ASP A 272 19.16 27.09 -15.05
N LYS A 273 19.73 27.63 -13.96
CA LYS A 273 21.11 28.14 -13.96
C LYS A 273 22.04 27.09 -13.38
N ASP A 274 23.01 26.67 -14.19
CA ASP A 274 24.08 25.75 -13.79
C ASP A 274 25.37 26.18 -14.50
N PHE A 275 26.54 25.88 -13.92
CA PHE A 275 27.84 26.38 -14.39
C PHE A 275 27.87 27.90 -14.69
N GLY A 276 27.09 28.70 -13.96
CA GLY A 276 26.96 30.15 -14.18
C GLY A 276 26.19 30.59 -15.44
N GLN A 277 25.66 29.66 -16.24
CA GLN A 277 24.94 29.88 -17.48
C GLN A 277 23.47 29.42 -17.35
N LEU A 278 22.55 30.04 -18.09
CA LEU A 278 21.16 29.59 -18.18
C LEU A 278 21.04 28.48 -19.22
N PHE A 279 20.60 27.29 -18.83
CA PHE A 279 20.43 26.14 -19.70
C PHE A 279 18.96 25.73 -19.77
N ALA A 280 18.46 25.53 -20.99
CA ALA A 280 17.16 24.95 -21.25
C ALA A 280 17.35 23.49 -21.65
N ARG A 281 17.09 22.60 -20.70
CA ARG A 281 17.31 21.16 -20.80
C ARG A 281 16.09 20.52 -21.47
N VAL A 282 16.25 19.97 -22.67
CA VAL A 282 15.15 19.35 -23.43
C VAL A 282 15.28 17.82 -23.37
N GLY A 283 14.25 17.12 -22.91
CA GLY A 283 14.20 15.66 -22.86
C GLY A 283 14.13 15.05 -24.26
N LEU A 284 15.20 14.35 -24.64
CA LEU A 284 15.33 13.66 -25.94
C LEU A 284 15.25 12.12 -25.83
N ALA A 285 15.35 11.57 -24.62
CA ALA A 285 15.30 10.14 -24.34
C ALA A 285 14.73 9.87 -22.94
N GLU A 286 14.27 8.65 -22.71
CA GLU A 286 13.63 8.17 -21.48
C GLU A 286 14.16 6.77 -21.13
N LYS A 287 14.24 6.44 -19.84
CA LYS A 287 14.68 5.10 -19.42
C LYS A 287 13.56 4.09 -19.57
N GLY A 288 13.89 2.92 -20.12
CA GLY A 288 12.98 1.77 -20.14
C GLY A 288 12.67 1.29 -18.73
N CYS A 289 11.63 0.48 -18.56
CA CYS A 289 11.20 -0.05 -17.28
C CYS A 289 10.67 -1.48 -17.41
N PHE A 290 11.16 -2.41 -16.58
CA PHE A 290 10.59 -3.75 -16.46
C PHE A 290 10.88 -4.37 -15.09
N ASN A 291 10.17 -5.43 -14.73
CA ASN A 291 10.49 -6.26 -13.57
C ASN A 291 11.09 -7.59 -14.02
N ALA A 292 12.15 -8.05 -13.36
CA ALA A 292 12.65 -9.41 -13.47
C ALA A 292 12.09 -10.25 -12.31
N ARG A 293 11.35 -11.32 -12.62
CA ARG A 293 10.93 -12.33 -11.64
C ARG A 293 11.93 -13.47 -11.58
N LEU A 294 12.35 -13.76 -10.36
CA LEU A 294 13.21 -14.87 -10.00
C LEU A 294 12.43 -15.92 -9.23
N THR A 295 12.73 -17.18 -9.52
CA THR A 295 12.18 -18.34 -8.80
C THR A 295 13.29 -19.34 -8.58
N VAL A 296 13.49 -19.79 -7.34
CA VAL A 296 14.32 -20.95 -7.01
C VAL A 296 13.37 -22.06 -6.52
N MET A 297 13.26 -23.12 -7.32
CA MET A 297 12.58 -24.36 -6.96
C MET A 297 13.63 -25.40 -6.60
N ALA A 298 13.87 -25.61 -5.31
CA ALA A 298 14.89 -26.53 -4.79
C ALA A 298 14.23 -27.72 -4.07
N PRO A 299 14.93 -28.85 -3.88
CA PRO A 299 14.46 -29.90 -2.98
C PRO A 299 14.27 -29.36 -1.56
N GLY A 300 13.03 -29.40 -1.06
CA GLY A 300 12.70 -29.04 0.31
C GLY A 300 12.98 -30.17 1.30
N GLY A 301 12.36 -30.08 2.48
CA GLY A 301 12.46 -31.11 3.53
C GLY A 301 12.98 -30.59 4.86
N HIS A 302 13.48 -31.49 5.72
CA HIS A 302 13.77 -31.16 7.12
C HIS A 302 15.14 -30.50 7.32
N SER A 303 15.14 -29.30 7.90
CA SER A 303 16.33 -28.47 8.19
C SER A 303 17.50 -29.17 8.91
N SER A 304 17.27 -30.23 9.68
CA SER A 304 18.34 -31.02 10.33
C SER A 304 19.08 -31.98 9.39
N ARG A 305 18.70 -32.04 8.10
CA ARG A 305 19.43 -32.72 7.02
C ARG A 305 19.54 -31.80 5.80
N PRO A 306 20.19 -30.64 5.92
CA PRO A 306 20.21 -29.67 4.85
C PRO A 306 21.14 -30.12 3.71
N PRO A 307 20.80 -29.83 2.44
CA PRO A 307 21.77 -29.85 1.35
C PRO A 307 22.82 -28.74 1.56
N LEU A 308 23.92 -28.79 0.80
CA LEU A 308 25.02 -27.81 0.89
C LEU A 308 24.53 -26.36 0.73
N HIS A 309 23.53 -26.13 -0.13
CA HIS A 309 22.85 -24.85 -0.30
C HIS A 309 21.33 -25.08 -0.34
N THR A 310 20.58 -24.26 0.40
CA THR A 310 19.10 -24.30 0.44
C THR A 310 18.50 -23.36 -0.61
N GLY A 311 17.21 -23.48 -0.94
CA GLY A 311 16.56 -22.58 -1.92
C GLY A 311 16.73 -21.09 -1.61
N ILE A 312 16.60 -20.70 -0.33
CA ILE A 312 16.88 -19.33 0.14
C ILE A 312 18.39 -19.00 0.05
N GLY A 313 19.28 -19.94 0.38
CA GLY A 313 20.73 -19.74 0.26
C GLY A 313 21.20 -19.51 -1.18
N ILE A 314 20.60 -20.21 -2.13
CA ILE A 314 20.83 -20.06 -3.58
C ILE A 314 20.25 -18.72 -4.06
N MET A 315 19.05 -18.34 -3.61
CA MET A 315 18.49 -17.01 -3.89
C MET A 315 19.38 -15.89 -3.31
N GLY A 316 19.99 -16.09 -2.14
CA GLY A 316 20.96 -15.16 -1.56
C GLY A 316 22.23 -15.01 -2.40
N GLN A 317 22.75 -16.10 -2.98
CA GLN A 317 23.86 -16.03 -3.96
C GLN A 317 23.45 -15.25 -5.22
N ILE A 318 22.21 -15.46 -5.70
CA ILE A 318 21.66 -14.71 -6.84
C ILE A 318 21.60 -13.21 -6.51
N PHE A 319 21.11 -12.82 -5.33
CA PHE A 319 21.04 -11.40 -4.94
C PHE A 319 22.42 -10.73 -4.90
N VAL A 320 23.45 -11.41 -4.36
CA VAL A 320 24.82 -10.91 -4.38
C VAL A 320 25.31 -10.76 -5.82
N ALA A 321 25.14 -11.78 -6.66
CA ALA A 321 25.56 -11.71 -8.06
C ALA A 321 24.82 -10.63 -8.86
N MET A 322 23.54 -10.35 -8.57
CA MET A 322 22.80 -9.23 -9.16
C MET A 322 23.38 -7.88 -8.73
N GLU A 323 23.61 -7.69 -7.42
CA GLU A 323 24.14 -6.42 -6.89
C GLU A 323 25.59 -6.15 -7.28
N GLU A 324 26.38 -7.19 -7.56
CA GLU A 324 27.72 -7.11 -8.15
C GLU A 324 27.67 -6.89 -9.67
N THR A 325 26.73 -7.51 -10.41
CA THR A 325 26.63 -7.41 -11.88
C THR A 325 25.83 -6.18 -12.34
N ARG A 326 26.17 -5.01 -11.78
CA ARG A 326 25.62 -3.72 -12.23
C ARG A 326 26.06 -3.41 -13.66
N GLY A 327 25.22 -2.71 -14.41
CA GLY A 327 25.54 -2.31 -15.78
C GLY A 327 26.78 -1.40 -15.84
N PRO A 328 27.60 -1.48 -16.90
CA PRO A 328 28.78 -0.63 -17.04
C PRO A 328 28.39 0.84 -17.15
N LEU A 329 29.22 1.73 -16.59
CA LEU A 329 29.06 3.17 -16.76
C LEU A 329 29.39 3.55 -18.21
N LYS A 330 28.40 4.08 -18.93
CA LYS A 330 28.43 4.40 -20.36
C LYS A 330 28.22 5.90 -20.60
N LEU A 331 29.32 6.64 -20.66
CA LEU A 331 29.35 7.97 -21.27
C LEU A 331 29.76 7.79 -22.75
N GLU A 332 28.77 7.72 -23.62
CA GLU A 332 28.91 7.46 -25.06
C GLU A 332 28.50 8.69 -25.86
N ALA A 333 28.86 8.75 -27.15
CA ALA A 333 28.73 9.98 -27.98
C ALA A 333 27.30 10.54 -28.02
N ASP A 334 26.30 9.66 -28.06
CA ASP A 334 24.88 10.01 -28.12
C ASP A 334 24.24 10.22 -26.72
N ASN A 335 25.00 10.08 -25.63
CA ASN A 335 24.50 10.26 -24.27
C ASN A 335 24.18 11.74 -23.99
N THR A 336 22.94 12.03 -23.59
CA THR A 336 22.45 13.38 -23.37
C THR A 336 23.17 14.10 -22.22
N LEU A 337 23.70 13.39 -21.22
CA LEU A 337 24.56 13.95 -20.19
C LEU A 337 25.91 14.41 -20.76
N LEU A 338 26.49 13.69 -21.74
CA LEU A 338 27.70 14.13 -22.43
C LEU A 338 27.42 15.42 -23.22
N GLY A 339 26.37 15.43 -24.06
CA GLY A 339 25.99 16.61 -24.84
C GLY A 339 25.68 17.84 -23.98
N TYR A 340 25.11 17.65 -22.78
CA TYR A 340 24.94 18.70 -21.79
C TYR A 340 26.28 19.24 -21.27
N LEU A 341 27.19 18.35 -20.83
CA LEU A 341 28.50 18.72 -20.31
C LEU A 341 29.40 19.35 -21.39
N GLU A 342 29.26 18.96 -22.65
CA GLU A 342 29.91 19.63 -23.78
C GLU A 342 29.38 21.06 -23.97
N CYS A 343 28.07 21.30 -23.80
CA CYS A 343 27.53 22.66 -23.80
C CYS A 343 27.99 23.48 -22.59
N ALA A 344 28.11 22.87 -21.41
CA ALA A 344 28.75 23.50 -20.25
C ALA A 344 30.23 23.86 -20.55
N ALA A 345 30.96 23.01 -21.27
CA ALA A 345 32.34 23.25 -21.69
C ALA A 345 32.51 24.29 -22.82
N VAL A 346 31.42 24.74 -23.46
CA VAL A 346 31.45 25.78 -24.52
C VAL A 346 30.84 27.10 -24.06
N HIS A 347 29.77 27.06 -23.27
CA HIS A 347 28.99 28.24 -22.86
C HIS A 347 29.00 28.50 -21.35
N GLY A 348 29.38 27.52 -20.53
CA GLY A 348 29.41 27.61 -19.07
C GLY A 348 30.79 27.93 -18.49
N SER A 349 30.77 28.25 -17.19
CA SER A 349 31.94 28.43 -16.33
C SER A 349 32.33 27.11 -15.68
N VAL A 350 32.97 26.23 -16.46
CA VAL A 350 33.63 25.01 -15.97
C VAL A 350 35.15 25.18 -15.97
N ASP A 351 35.86 24.33 -15.22
CA ASP A 351 37.32 24.25 -15.24
C ASP A 351 37.86 23.66 -16.57
N ASP A 352 39.18 23.71 -16.75
CA ASP A 352 39.83 23.27 -18.00
C ASP A 352 40.02 21.74 -18.09
N ASP A 353 39.96 21.02 -16.98
CA ASP A 353 40.08 19.56 -16.94
C ASP A 353 38.78 18.91 -17.44
N LEU A 354 37.62 19.39 -16.99
CA LEU A 354 36.33 18.97 -17.54
C LEU A 354 36.20 19.33 -19.04
N LYS A 355 36.65 20.51 -19.47
CA LYS A 355 36.71 20.89 -20.91
C LYS A 355 37.57 19.95 -21.73
N GLN A 356 38.66 19.42 -21.16
CA GLN A 356 39.53 18.46 -21.82
C GLN A 356 38.87 17.07 -21.85
N LYS A 357 38.33 16.60 -20.72
CA LYS A 357 37.71 15.27 -20.58
C LYS A 357 36.50 15.09 -21.49
N VAL A 358 35.56 16.05 -21.56
CA VAL A 358 34.37 15.91 -22.44
C VAL A 358 34.75 15.88 -23.93
N ARG A 359 35.83 16.56 -24.33
CA ARG A 359 36.32 16.62 -25.73
C ARG A 359 37.26 15.46 -26.10
N CYS A 360 37.42 14.48 -25.21
CA CYS A 360 38.36 13.38 -25.32
C CYS A 360 37.59 12.04 -25.20
N PRO A 361 37.22 11.39 -26.32
CA PRO A 361 36.52 10.10 -26.28
C PRO A 361 37.25 9.01 -25.49
N GLU A 362 38.58 9.03 -25.53
CA GLU A 362 39.46 8.14 -24.76
C GLU A 362 39.41 8.42 -23.25
N CYS A 363 38.95 9.61 -22.84
CA CYS A 363 38.79 10.04 -21.45
C CYS A 363 37.37 9.79 -20.91
N TRP A 364 36.37 9.57 -21.78
CA TRP A 364 34.98 9.39 -21.36
C TRP A 364 34.74 8.28 -20.33
N PRO A 365 35.43 7.11 -20.35
CA PRO A 365 35.26 6.10 -19.31
C PRO A 365 35.68 6.60 -17.92
N ALA A 366 36.84 7.26 -17.82
CA ALA A 366 37.32 7.83 -16.56
C ALA A 366 36.45 9.01 -16.08
N LEU A 367 35.89 9.78 -17.02
CA LEU A 367 34.89 10.80 -16.71
C LEU A 367 33.56 10.17 -16.25
N ALA A 368 33.16 9.00 -16.78
CA ALA A 368 31.96 8.29 -16.32
C ALA A 368 32.13 7.78 -14.88
N ASP A 369 33.30 7.22 -14.54
CA ASP A 369 33.65 6.82 -13.17
C ASP A 369 33.62 8.02 -12.19
N GLU A 370 34.14 9.18 -12.62
CA GLU A 370 34.14 10.42 -11.85
C GLU A 370 32.72 10.99 -11.66
N LEU A 371 31.92 11.07 -12.73
CA LEU A 371 30.54 11.55 -12.69
C LEU A 371 29.64 10.64 -11.85
N ALA A 372 29.88 9.32 -11.83
CA ALA A 372 29.14 8.36 -11.03
C ALA A 372 29.32 8.54 -9.50
N SER A 373 30.33 9.30 -9.05
CA SER A 373 30.43 9.72 -7.65
C SER A 373 29.30 10.67 -7.21
N ASP A 374 28.64 11.32 -8.18
CA ASP A 374 27.37 12.02 -7.99
C ASP A 374 26.22 11.07 -8.32
N GLY A 375 25.49 10.65 -7.29
CA GLY A 375 24.38 9.70 -7.42
C GLY A 375 23.23 10.16 -8.31
N ALA A 376 23.07 11.47 -8.58
CA ALA A 376 22.10 11.96 -9.55
C ALA A 376 22.60 11.82 -11.00
N LYS A 377 23.91 11.98 -11.24
CA LYS A 377 24.52 11.79 -12.56
C LYS A 377 24.67 10.31 -12.91
N GLU A 378 24.93 9.43 -11.93
CA GLU A 378 25.02 7.98 -12.13
C GLU A 378 23.75 7.39 -12.81
N LEU A 379 22.57 7.96 -12.53
CA LEU A 379 21.29 7.55 -13.12
C LEU A 379 21.27 7.63 -14.66
N PHE A 380 22.09 8.51 -15.25
CA PHE A 380 22.20 8.72 -16.70
C PHE A 380 23.29 7.86 -17.36
N LEU A 381 24.12 7.18 -16.56
CA LEU A 381 25.30 6.45 -17.03
C LEU A 381 25.07 4.93 -17.14
N ARG A 382 24.08 4.35 -16.46
CA ARG A 382 23.80 2.90 -16.53
C ARG A 382 22.33 2.54 -16.31
N THR A 383 21.97 1.30 -16.65
CA THR A 383 20.79 0.64 -16.05
C THR A 383 20.87 0.68 -14.52
N THR A 384 19.77 1.05 -13.88
CA THR A 384 19.63 1.06 -12.41
C THR A 384 18.63 -0.02 -11.98
N GLN A 385 18.86 -0.64 -10.83
CA GLN A 385 18.13 -1.82 -10.35
C GLN A 385 17.73 -1.68 -8.88
N ALA A 386 16.66 -2.37 -8.46
CA ALA A 386 16.31 -2.56 -7.06
C ALA A 386 15.56 -3.89 -6.87
N ILE A 387 15.99 -4.72 -5.92
CA ILE A 387 15.21 -5.88 -5.45
C ILE A 387 14.11 -5.36 -4.53
N THR A 388 12.84 -5.52 -4.92
CA THR A 388 11.69 -4.86 -4.27
C THR A 388 10.82 -5.82 -3.45
N ILE A 389 10.71 -7.08 -3.85
CA ILE A 389 9.87 -8.09 -3.18
C ILE A 389 10.64 -9.41 -3.10
N VAL A 390 10.59 -10.08 -1.94
CA VAL A 390 11.19 -11.41 -1.71
C VAL A 390 10.22 -12.26 -0.90
N ASN A 391 9.96 -13.51 -1.32
CA ASN A 391 9.10 -14.46 -0.60
C ASN A 391 9.75 -15.85 -0.55
N GLY A 392 9.76 -16.49 0.62
CA GLY A 392 10.19 -17.89 0.76
C GLY A 392 10.28 -18.32 2.23
N GLY A 393 9.93 -19.59 2.50
CA GLY A 393 9.95 -20.17 3.85
C GLY A 393 8.64 -19.97 4.61
N ASN A 394 7.84 -21.03 4.71
CA ASN A 394 6.58 -21.01 5.48
C ASN A 394 6.78 -21.39 6.96
N LYS A 395 7.84 -22.14 7.26
CA LYS A 395 8.12 -22.66 8.61
C LYS A 395 9.60 -22.96 8.78
N TYR A 396 10.12 -22.55 9.92
CA TYR A 396 11.52 -22.61 10.35
C TYR A 396 12.30 -23.93 10.08
N ASN A 397 11.67 -25.11 10.10
CA ASN A 397 12.33 -26.40 9.86
C ASN A 397 11.99 -27.05 8.51
N ALA A 398 11.07 -26.44 7.75
CA ALA A 398 10.86 -26.80 6.36
C ALA A 398 11.81 -25.94 5.51
N LEU A 399 12.78 -26.59 4.87
CA LEU A 399 13.53 -25.96 3.80
C LEU A 399 12.54 -25.72 2.66
N PRO A 400 12.29 -24.47 2.24
CA PRO A 400 11.23 -24.19 1.28
C PRO A 400 11.57 -24.74 -0.10
N GLU A 401 10.62 -25.50 -0.64
CA GLU A 401 10.62 -26.00 -2.01
C GLU A 401 10.57 -24.86 -3.03
N TYR A 402 10.05 -23.69 -2.63
CA TYR A 402 9.77 -22.54 -3.48
C TYR A 402 10.22 -21.23 -2.81
N THR A 403 11.09 -20.47 -3.50
CA THR A 403 11.52 -19.12 -3.12
C THR A 403 11.41 -18.21 -4.34
N THR A 404 10.96 -16.98 -4.18
CA THR A 404 10.80 -16.00 -5.28
C THR A 404 11.30 -14.61 -4.92
N ALA A 405 11.64 -13.84 -5.94
CA ALA A 405 11.89 -12.42 -5.82
C ALA A 405 11.43 -11.65 -7.07
N LEU A 406 11.22 -10.34 -6.90
CA LEU A 406 11.08 -9.38 -7.98
C LEU A 406 12.15 -8.29 -7.82
N ALA A 407 12.74 -7.90 -8.94
CA ALA A 407 13.60 -6.73 -9.03
C ALA A 407 13.14 -5.81 -10.16
N ASN A 408 12.93 -4.53 -9.86
CA ASN A 408 12.64 -3.51 -10.87
C ASN A 408 13.95 -3.01 -11.51
N TYR A 409 13.92 -2.83 -12.83
CA TYR A 409 15.02 -2.27 -13.61
C TYR A 409 14.53 -1.03 -14.36
N ARG A 410 15.31 0.05 -14.26
CA ARG A 410 15.21 1.20 -15.17
C ARG A 410 16.36 1.12 -16.16
N THR A 411 16.06 0.60 -17.35
CA THR A 411 17.00 0.32 -18.44
C THR A 411 17.72 1.60 -18.88
N GLY A 412 19.04 1.54 -19.05
CA GLY A 412 19.83 2.66 -19.58
C GLY A 412 19.43 3.01 -21.00
N PHE A 413 19.55 4.29 -21.39
CA PHE A 413 19.06 4.83 -22.68
C PHE A 413 19.54 4.10 -23.94
N PHE A 414 20.66 3.36 -23.85
CA PHE A 414 21.32 2.65 -24.95
C PHE A 414 21.51 1.16 -24.65
N GLU A 415 20.71 0.61 -23.74
CA GLU A 415 20.60 -0.83 -23.44
C GLU A 415 19.15 -1.28 -23.70
N THR A 416 18.90 -2.55 -24.03
CA THR A 416 17.54 -3.09 -24.08
C THR A 416 17.22 -3.90 -22.83
N SER A 417 15.93 -4.13 -22.54
CA SER A 417 15.51 -5.04 -21.47
C SER A 417 16.13 -6.44 -21.65
N GLN A 418 16.23 -6.92 -22.90
CA GLN A 418 16.88 -8.18 -23.25
C GLN A 418 18.36 -8.17 -22.87
N VAL A 419 19.12 -7.12 -23.18
CA VAL A 419 20.56 -7.02 -22.80
C VAL A 419 20.76 -7.03 -21.28
N VAL A 420 19.83 -6.43 -20.52
CA VAL A 420 19.84 -6.52 -19.05
C VAL A 420 19.50 -7.93 -18.59
N MET A 421 18.49 -8.57 -19.18
CA MET A 421 18.11 -9.95 -18.86
C MET A 421 19.20 -10.97 -19.21
N ASP A 422 19.90 -10.81 -20.34
CA ASP A 422 21.03 -11.66 -20.77
C ASP A 422 22.23 -11.50 -19.82
N ARG A 423 22.47 -10.29 -19.29
CA ARG A 423 23.47 -10.00 -18.25
C ARG A 423 23.13 -10.71 -16.94
N LEU A 424 21.88 -10.64 -16.49
CA LEU A 424 21.40 -11.36 -15.31
C LEU A 424 21.47 -12.88 -15.50
N ALA A 425 21.12 -13.38 -16.69
CA ALA A 425 21.28 -14.79 -17.06
C ALA A 425 22.73 -15.24 -16.98
N SER A 426 23.66 -14.41 -17.45
CA SER A 426 25.11 -14.66 -17.40
C SER A 426 25.65 -14.68 -15.96
N ALA A 427 25.09 -13.89 -15.05
CA ALA A 427 25.44 -13.88 -13.62
C ALA A 427 24.87 -15.08 -12.86
N ILE A 428 23.68 -15.57 -13.24
CA ILE A 428 22.97 -16.65 -12.54
C ILE A 428 23.36 -18.04 -13.05
N ALA A 429 23.71 -18.21 -14.33
CA ALA A 429 24.08 -19.51 -14.89
C ALA A 429 25.25 -20.21 -14.14
N PRO A 430 26.32 -19.51 -13.66
CA PRO A 430 27.34 -20.11 -12.81
C PRO A 430 26.79 -20.64 -11.47
N ILE A 431 25.83 -19.95 -10.86
CA ILE A 431 25.18 -20.36 -9.59
C ILE A 431 24.32 -21.60 -9.81
N ALA A 432 23.55 -21.64 -10.91
CA ALA A 432 22.78 -22.82 -11.31
C ALA A 432 23.68 -24.04 -11.53
N ALA A 433 24.78 -23.86 -12.29
CA ALA A 433 25.76 -24.92 -12.53
C ALA A 433 26.46 -25.40 -11.25
N ALA A 434 26.89 -24.49 -10.38
CA ALA A 434 27.52 -24.83 -9.10
C ALA A 434 26.54 -25.53 -8.13
N SER A 435 25.25 -25.20 -8.21
CA SER A 435 24.18 -25.83 -7.41
C SER A 435 23.64 -27.12 -8.04
N ASN A 436 24.12 -27.52 -9.22
CA ASN A 436 23.57 -28.61 -10.04
C ASN A 436 22.04 -28.49 -10.25
N MET A 437 21.59 -27.28 -10.58
CA MET A 437 20.20 -26.95 -10.90
C MET A 437 20.04 -26.61 -12.38
N THR A 438 18.87 -26.92 -12.95
CA THR A 438 18.49 -26.44 -14.28
C THR A 438 18.34 -24.93 -14.26
N PHE A 439 18.80 -24.21 -15.29
CA PHE A 439 18.55 -22.78 -15.45
C PHE A 439 17.50 -22.53 -16.54
N ASP A 440 16.32 -22.09 -16.13
CA ASP A 440 15.18 -21.78 -16.98
C ASP A 440 15.13 -20.27 -17.24
N TYR A 441 15.92 -19.85 -18.22
CA TYR A 441 15.89 -18.49 -18.73
C TYR A 441 14.74 -18.33 -19.74
N GLN A 442 13.87 -17.35 -19.52
CA GLN A 442 12.72 -16.99 -20.39
C GLN A 442 11.84 -18.19 -20.82
N GLY A 443 11.71 -19.23 -19.98
CA GLY A 443 10.86 -20.39 -20.26
C GLY A 443 11.51 -21.50 -21.09
N SER A 444 12.81 -21.38 -21.42
CA SER A 444 13.61 -22.41 -22.12
C SER A 444 13.50 -23.82 -21.50
N HIS A 445 13.22 -23.92 -20.21
CA HIS A 445 13.06 -25.17 -19.47
C HIS A 445 11.74 -25.21 -18.66
N ALA A 446 10.69 -24.51 -19.11
CA ALA A 446 9.41 -24.37 -18.39
C ALA A 446 8.70 -25.69 -18.03
N HIS A 447 9.07 -26.80 -18.68
CA HIS A 447 8.58 -28.15 -18.37
C HIS A 447 9.21 -28.77 -17.10
N VAL A 448 10.40 -28.29 -16.68
CA VAL A 448 11.09 -28.74 -15.47
C VAL A 448 10.42 -28.10 -14.25
N ARG A 449 9.94 -28.92 -13.31
CA ARG A 449 9.08 -28.49 -12.19
C ARG A 449 9.83 -28.32 -10.87
N ASP A 450 10.99 -28.92 -10.73
CA ASP A 450 11.80 -29.02 -9.52
C ASP A 450 13.30 -28.91 -9.86
N ASN A 451 14.13 -28.64 -8.85
CA ASN A 451 15.57 -28.45 -8.99
C ASN A 451 15.96 -27.44 -10.10
N VAL A 452 15.21 -26.34 -10.20
CA VAL A 452 15.29 -25.34 -11.27
C VAL A 452 15.33 -23.91 -10.72
N ILE A 453 16.18 -23.07 -11.33
CA ILE A 453 16.22 -21.63 -11.12
C ILE A 453 15.59 -20.98 -12.36
N ARG A 454 14.55 -20.15 -12.21
CA ARG A 454 13.90 -19.41 -13.30
C ARG A 454 14.25 -17.93 -13.26
N LEU A 455 14.45 -17.34 -14.44
CA LEU A 455 14.54 -15.89 -14.67
C LEU A 455 13.66 -15.52 -15.87
N HIS A 456 12.67 -14.65 -15.66
CA HIS A 456 11.79 -14.13 -16.71
C HIS A 456 11.33 -12.70 -16.40
N THR A 457 10.80 -12.00 -17.41
CA THR A 457 10.19 -10.67 -17.23
C THR A 457 8.78 -10.80 -16.63
N ASP A 458 8.36 -9.80 -15.86
CA ASP A 458 7.09 -9.79 -15.13
C ASP A 458 6.34 -8.46 -15.33
N GLY A 459 5.08 -8.55 -15.76
CA GLY A 459 4.30 -7.40 -16.21
C GLY A 459 4.77 -6.82 -17.56
N LEU A 460 4.35 -5.59 -17.85
CA LEU A 460 4.67 -4.90 -19.10
C LEU A 460 6.11 -4.38 -19.13
N VAL A 461 6.90 -4.91 -20.06
CA VAL A 461 8.23 -4.41 -20.43
C VAL A 461 8.10 -3.14 -21.27
N LEU A 462 8.79 -2.07 -20.86
CA LEU A 462 9.00 -0.85 -21.65
C LEU A 462 10.50 -0.74 -21.98
N GLU A 463 10.84 -0.66 -23.27
CA GLU A 463 12.20 -0.33 -23.72
C GLU A 463 12.48 1.18 -23.55
N PRO A 464 13.74 1.63 -23.58
CA PRO A 464 14.03 3.07 -23.61
C PRO A 464 13.45 3.77 -24.83
N ALA A 465 13.10 5.05 -24.68
CA ALA A 465 12.56 5.82 -25.78
C ALA A 465 13.59 6.03 -26.91
N PRO A 466 13.19 5.92 -28.19
CA PRO A 466 14.06 6.26 -29.31
C PRO A 466 14.61 7.68 -29.19
N LEU A 467 15.94 7.82 -29.33
CA LEU A 467 16.61 9.12 -29.18
C LEU A 467 16.07 10.13 -30.20
N THR A 468 15.49 11.22 -29.68
CA THR A 468 14.95 12.32 -30.46
C THR A 468 16.09 13.21 -30.99
N PRO A 469 16.06 13.66 -32.27
CA PRO A 469 17.11 14.49 -32.83
C PRO A 469 17.31 15.83 -32.10
N ASP A 470 18.54 16.07 -31.67
CA ASP A 470 19.08 17.32 -31.12
C ASP A 470 19.34 18.40 -32.20
N THR A 471 18.98 18.11 -33.45
CA THR A 471 19.37 18.88 -34.62
C THR A 471 18.33 18.79 -35.73
N GLY A 472 18.31 19.81 -36.61
CA GLY A 472 17.38 19.86 -37.73
C GLY A 472 16.09 20.61 -37.42
N ALA A 473 15.20 20.68 -38.41
CA ALA A 473 14.17 21.72 -38.46
C ALA A 473 13.20 21.72 -37.26
N ALA A 474 12.93 20.59 -36.62
CA ALA A 474 12.05 20.52 -35.45
C ALA A 474 12.74 21.04 -34.17
N PHE A 475 13.99 20.63 -33.92
CA PHE A 475 14.83 21.21 -32.86
C PHE A 475 15.08 22.71 -33.09
N ASP A 476 15.33 23.12 -34.34
CA ASP A 476 15.49 24.52 -34.72
C ASP A 476 14.24 25.36 -34.36
N LEU A 477 13.03 24.79 -34.50
CA LEU A 477 11.77 25.44 -34.13
C LEU A 477 11.59 25.50 -32.59
N VAL A 478 11.75 24.38 -31.90
CA VAL A 478 11.56 24.29 -30.44
C VAL A 478 12.61 25.15 -29.73
N GLY A 479 13.90 24.91 -29.96
CA GLY A 479 15.00 25.65 -29.36
C GLY A 479 15.01 27.13 -29.73
N GLY A 480 14.63 27.48 -30.98
CA GLY A 480 14.48 28.88 -31.38
C GLY A 480 13.36 29.61 -30.65
N THR A 481 12.29 28.89 -30.29
CA THR A 481 11.18 29.41 -29.46
C THR A 481 11.59 29.52 -27.99
N ILE A 482 12.28 28.50 -27.45
CA ILE A 482 12.84 28.52 -26.08
C ILE A 482 13.70 29.77 -25.88
N LYS A 483 14.62 30.06 -26.81
CA LYS A 483 15.54 31.20 -26.70
C LYS A 483 14.88 32.58 -26.88
N HIS A 484 13.65 32.62 -27.39
CA HIS A 484 12.83 33.85 -27.40
C HIS A 484 12.18 34.08 -26.02
N VAL A 485 11.57 33.05 -25.44
CA VAL A 485 10.89 33.13 -24.13
C VAL A 485 11.89 33.26 -22.97
N PHE A 486 13.08 32.66 -23.12
CA PHE A 486 14.17 32.68 -22.16
C PHE A 486 15.43 33.30 -22.80
N PRO A 487 15.52 34.63 -22.92
CA PRO A 487 16.67 35.31 -23.52
C PRO A 487 17.98 34.93 -22.82
N GLY A 488 18.98 34.55 -23.61
CA GLY A 488 20.29 34.11 -23.12
C GLY A 488 20.35 32.64 -22.67
N ALA A 489 19.25 31.88 -22.76
CA ALA A 489 19.30 30.43 -22.57
C ALA A 489 20.13 29.73 -23.67
N VAL A 490 20.85 28.69 -23.28
CA VAL A 490 21.52 27.73 -24.17
C VAL A 490 20.67 26.46 -24.16
N VAL A 491 20.23 26.00 -25.33
CA VAL A 491 19.37 24.82 -25.48
C VAL A 491 20.25 23.59 -25.51
N VAL A 492 20.01 22.63 -24.62
CA VAL A 492 20.89 21.47 -24.41
C VAL A 492 20.10 20.16 -24.41
N PRO A 493 20.71 19.07 -24.89
CA PRO A 493 20.10 17.75 -24.76
C PRO A 493 20.01 17.36 -23.27
N SER A 494 18.96 16.66 -22.93
CA SER A 494 18.73 16.04 -21.62
C SER A 494 17.93 14.75 -21.83
N ALA A 495 17.76 13.97 -20.77
CA ALA A 495 16.87 12.82 -20.76
C ALA A 495 16.07 12.77 -19.46
N MET A 496 15.07 11.90 -19.39
CA MET A 496 14.26 11.63 -18.20
C MET A 496 14.56 10.23 -17.66
N THR A 497 14.71 10.12 -16.34
CA THR A 497 14.89 8.83 -15.65
C THR A 497 13.55 8.11 -15.40
N ALA A 498 12.45 8.85 -15.50
CA ALA A 498 11.09 8.35 -15.70
C ALA A 498 10.77 8.21 -17.21
N PHE A 499 9.52 7.91 -17.53
CA PHE A 499 8.93 7.87 -18.86
C PHE A 499 7.53 8.52 -18.79
N THR A 500 7.00 9.00 -19.92
CA THR A 500 5.59 9.42 -20.08
C THR A 500 4.81 8.47 -21.01
N ASP A 501 3.52 8.71 -21.21
CA ASP A 501 2.68 8.02 -22.19
C ASP A 501 3.09 8.26 -23.67
N THR A 502 4.10 9.10 -23.93
CA THR A 502 4.74 9.23 -25.26
C THR A 502 5.19 7.90 -25.85
N GLN A 503 5.35 6.84 -25.05
CA GLN A 503 5.54 5.45 -25.50
C GLN A 503 4.56 5.02 -26.61
N PHE A 504 3.32 5.49 -26.60
CA PHE A 504 2.33 5.19 -27.64
C PHE A 504 2.51 6.03 -28.92
N TYR A 505 3.18 7.19 -28.81
CA TYR A 505 3.38 8.17 -29.89
C TYR A 505 4.71 8.02 -30.65
N TRP A 506 5.62 7.14 -30.23
CA TRP A 506 6.93 6.94 -30.88
C TRP A 506 6.86 6.61 -32.38
N ASP A 507 5.77 5.98 -32.83
CA ASP A 507 5.54 5.67 -34.25
C ASP A 507 4.92 6.83 -35.05
N LEU A 508 4.42 7.89 -34.40
CA LEU A 508 3.84 9.06 -35.05
C LEU A 508 4.90 10.10 -35.48
N SER A 509 6.02 10.22 -34.77
CA SER A 509 7.13 11.08 -35.20
C SER A 509 8.46 10.68 -34.56
N LYS A 510 9.57 10.99 -35.22
CA LYS A 510 10.91 10.91 -34.61
C LYS A 510 11.29 12.17 -33.81
N ASN A 511 10.48 13.22 -33.91
CA ASN A 511 10.73 14.51 -33.26
C ASN A 511 9.82 14.62 -32.03
N ILE A 512 10.19 14.01 -30.90
CA ILE A 512 9.38 13.97 -29.66
C ILE A 512 10.12 14.72 -28.54
N TYR A 513 9.84 16.01 -28.40
CA TYR A 513 10.52 16.85 -27.40
C TYR A 513 9.69 16.94 -26.12
N ARG A 514 10.32 16.57 -25.01
CA ARG A 514 9.77 16.62 -23.66
C ARG A 514 10.35 17.81 -22.91
N PHE A 515 9.54 18.80 -22.54
CA PHE A 515 10.06 20.04 -21.96
C PHE A 515 9.00 20.83 -21.18
N ALA A 516 9.22 21.05 -19.88
CA ALA A 516 8.47 22.02 -19.09
C ALA A 516 8.93 23.45 -19.45
N PRO A 517 8.11 24.32 -20.08
CA PRO A 517 8.54 25.65 -20.52
C PRO A 517 8.52 26.68 -19.37
N ALA A 518 9.27 26.36 -18.31
CA ALA A 518 9.36 27.08 -17.05
C ALA A 518 10.78 26.91 -16.45
N SER A 519 11.03 27.50 -15.29
CA SER A 519 12.22 27.19 -14.49
C SER A 519 11.89 26.11 -13.46
N MET A 520 12.77 25.11 -13.29
CA MET A 520 12.49 24.01 -12.36
C MET A 520 12.58 24.46 -10.91
N ALA A 521 13.35 25.52 -10.62
CA ALA A 521 13.32 26.21 -9.33
C ALA A 521 11.93 26.80 -8.96
N HIS A 522 10.99 26.87 -9.92
CA HIS A 522 9.62 27.37 -9.76
C HIS A 522 8.54 26.26 -9.91
N MET A 523 8.94 24.98 -9.98
CA MET A 523 8.05 23.81 -10.04
C MET A 523 8.52 22.78 -9.01
N LEU A 524 7.77 22.60 -7.91
CA LEU A 524 8.23 21.85 -6.74
C LEU A 524 7.24 20.79 -6.29
N ASN A 525 7.78 19.74 -5.67
CA ASN A 525 7.06 18.68 -4.96
C ASN A 525 6.11 17.82 -5.83
N TYR A 526 6.52 17.53 -7.08
CA TYR A 526 5.94 16.49 -7.94
C TYR A 526 5.53 15.23 -7.13
N HIS A 527 4.31 14.76 -7.38
CA HIS A 527 3.67 13.59 -6.78
C HIS A 527 3.55 13.56 -5.24
N THR A 528 4.09 14.54 -4.51
CA THR A 528 4.16 14.51 -3.04
C THR A 528 3.37 15.65 -2.39
N VAL A 529 3.51 15.80 -1.07
CA VAL A 529 2.89 16.84 -0.25
C VAL A 529 3.42 18.22 -0.64
N ASP A 530 2.56 19.24 -0.64
CA ASP A 530 2.89 20.61 -1.01
C ASP A 530 3.37 20.80 -2.45
N GLU A 531 2.85 20.01 -3.39
CA GLU A 531 3.00 20.27 -4.82
C GLU A 531 2.57 21.71 -5.16
N ARG A 532 3.44 22.45 -5.86
CA ARG A 532 3.21 23.87 -6.17
C ARG A 532 4.00 24.37 -7.38
N ILE A 533 3.37 25.30 -8.10
CA ILE A 533 4.00 26.06 -9.20
C ILE A 533 3.97 27.56 -8.90
N HIS A 534 5.05 28.27 -9.22
CA HIS A 534 5.03 29.73 -9.17
C HIS A 534 4.28 30.30 -10.37
N ILE A 535 3.46 31.33 -10.18
CA ILE A 535 2.62 31.89 -11.26
C ILE A 535 3.45 32.37 -12.47
N ASP A 536 4.69 32.85 -12.27
CA ASP A 536 5.57 33.24 -13.38
C ASP A 536 6.15 32.05 -14.16
N ALA A 537 6.17 30.83 -13.59
CA ALA A 537 6.42 29.60 -14.34
C ALA A 537 5.24 29.26 -15.25
N HIS A 538 4.00 29.23 -14.73
CA HIS A 538 2.82 28.99 -15.55
C HIS A 538 2.66 30.04 -16.67
N LEU A 539 2.89 31.33 -16.38
CA LEU A 539 2.92 32.37 -17.42
C LEU A 539 4.04 32.16 -18.46
N SER A 540 5.16 31.52 -18.11
CA SER A 540 6.21 31.16 -19.08
C SER A 540 5.75 30.05 -20.02
N MET A 541 4.99 29.06 -19.52
CA MET A 541 4.35 28.02 -20.33
C MET A 541 3.38 28.64 -21.34
N VAL A 542 2.50 29.55 -20.87
CA VAL A 542 1.53 30.25 -21.73
C VAL A 542 2.22 31.05 -22.83
N ARG A 543 3.28 31.82 -22.49
CA ARG A 543 4.10 32.55 -23.46
C ARG A 543 4.78 31.62 -24.47
N PHE A 544 5.29 30.46 -24.02
CA PHE A 544 5.95 29.49 -24.88
C PHE A 544 5.01 28.85 -25.88
N PHE A 545 3.85 28.34 -25.47
CA PHE A 545 2.92 27.72 -26.42
C PHE A 545 2.33 28.74 -27.40
N TYR A 546 2.02 29.96 -26.93
CA TYR A 546 1.62 31.07 -27.80
C TYR A 546 2.66 31.34 -28.89
N LYS A 547 3.94 31.37 -28.51
CA LYS A 547 5.02 31.65 -29.44
C LYS A 547 5.43 30.45 -30.30
N LEU A 548 5.30 29.21 -29.82
CA LEU A 548 5.54 28.00 -30.59
C LEU A 548 4.55 27.89 -31.76
N LEU A 549 3.27 28.17 -31.49
CA LEU A 549 2.19 28.19 -32.48
C LEU A 549 2.46 29.26 -33.56
N GLN A 550 2.83 30.49 -33.18
CA GLN A 550 3.23 31.52 -34.16
C GLN A 550 4.53 31.16 -34.91
N ASN A 551 5.53 30.61 -34.22
CA ASN A 551 6.79 30.20 -34.83
C ASN A 551 6.63 29.01 -35.78
N SER A 552 5.56 28.22 -35.71
CA SER A 552 5.25 27.18 -36.69
C SER A 552 4.91 27.76 -38.08
N GLN A 553 4.58 29.05 -38.20
CA GLN A 553 4.24 29.67 -39.48
C GLN A 553 5.48 29.82 -40.38
N GLY A 554 5.35 29.43 -41.66
CA GLY A 554 6.46 29.34 -42.61
C GLY A 554 7.41 28.15 -42.36
N TRP A 555 7.19 27.35 -41.31
CA TRP A 555 8.05 26.22 -40.98
C TRP A 555 7.69 25.00 -41.83
N ARG A 556 8.62 24.55 -42.69
CA ARG A 556 8.38 23.47 -43.67
C ARG A 556 8.91 22.08 -43.28
N GLY A 557 9.37 21.89 -42.03
CA GLY A 557 9.83 20.58 -41.52
C GLY A 557 11.08 20.00 -42.20
N ARG A 558 11.66 20.69 -43.20
CA ARG A 558 12.91 20.33 -43.89
C ARG A 558 13.81 21.56 -43.89
N ARG A 559 15.08 21.42 -43.46
CA ARG A 559 16.08 22.49 -43.67
C ARG A 559 16.19 22.76 -45.18
N HIS A 560 16.22 24.03 -45.59
CA HIS A 560 16.43 24.42 -46.98
C HIS A 560 17.83 23.99 -47.45
N LYS A 561 17.93 22.83 -48.13
CA LYS A 561 19.10 22.53 -48.95
C LYS A 561 19.24 23.58 -50.04
N HIS A 562 20.44 24.12 -50.22
CA HIS A 562 20.75 24.89 -51.42
C HIS A 562 20.52 24.04 -52.67
N MET A 563 20.03 24.69 -53.73
CA MET A 563 19.48 24.06 -54.93
C MET A 563 20.57 23.43 -55.81
N CYS A 564 20.45 22.12 -56.08
CA CYS A 564 21.13 21.42 -57.18
C CYS A 564 20.28 20.21 -57.63
N MET A 565 20.38 19.79 -58.90
CA MET A 565 19.35 18.98 -59.58
C MET A 565 19.77 17.54 -59.98
N ILE A 566 18.78 16.80 -60.49
CA ILE A 566 18.81 15.56 -61.32
C ILE A 566 18.58 14.21 -60.57
N PRO A 567 17.67 13.31 -61.02
CA PRO A 567 17.22 12.11 -60.26
C PRO A 567 17.45 10.73 -60.95
N VAL A 568 17.32 9.62 -60.19
CA VAL A 568 17.16 8.22 -60.70
C VAL A 568 16.17 7.42 -59.79
N ARG A 569 15.64 6.28 -60.26
CA ARG A 569 14.51 5.47 -59.73
C ARG A 569 14.94 4.17 -58.99
N GLY A 570 14.02 3.51 -58.26
CA GLY A 570 14.09 2.04 -58.00
C GLY A 570 13.24 1.51 -56.82
N GLU A 571 12.42 0.47 -57.05
CA GLU A 571 11.62 -0.32 -56.06
C GLU A 571 12.06 -1.82 -56.12
N PRO A 572 11.40 -2.84 -55.50
CA PRO A 572 10.62 -2.97 -54.25
C PRO A 572 11.10 -4.15 -53.33
N CYS A 573 10.28 -4.59 -52.37
CA CYS A 573 10.48 -5.72 -51.42
C CYS A 573 9.52 -6.91 -51.68
N PRO A 574 9.79 -8.16 -51.20
CA PRO A 574 8.71 -9.12 -50.85
C PRO A 574 8.93 -9.98 -49.55
N SER A 575 8.01 -10.90 -49.28
CA SER A 575 7.53 -11.37 -47.95
C SER A 575 7.83 -12.81 -47.47
N ALA A 576 7.72 -12.98 -46.14
CA ALA A 576 7.45 -14.11 -45.22
C ALA A 576 6.91 -15.51 -45.66
N SER A 577 7.12 -16.53 -44.79
CA SER A 577 6.30 -17.78 -44.61
C SER A 577 6.68 -18.65 -43.37
N GLU A 578 5.70 -19.36 -42.76
CA GLU A 578 5.83 -20.50 -41.79
C GLU A 578 5.11 -21.77 -42.38
N PRO A 579 4.58 -22.81 -41.65
CA PRO A 579 4.83 -23.45 -40.32
C PRO A 579 4.90 -25.02 -40.39
N HIS A 580 4.84 -25.78 -39.26
CA HIS A 580 3.95 -26.96 -38.98
C HIS A 580 4.28 -27.79 -37.69
N GLU A 581 3.39 -28.73 -37.28
CA GLU A 581 3.32 -29.38 -35.93
C GLU A 581 3.71 -30.89 -35.84
N SER A 582 3.71 -31.49 -34.62
CA SER A 582 2.92 -32.70 -34.21
C SER A 582 3.42 -33.45 -32.94
N ALA A 583 2.66 -34.46 -32.45
CA ALA A 583 2.85 -35.24 -31.18
C ALA A 583 2.55 -36.77 -31.42
N PRO A 584 2.10 -37.70 -30.50
CA PRO A 584 1.53 -37.61 -29.13
C PRO A 584 1.87 -38.80 -28.15
N SER A 585 1.00 -39.07 -27.15
CA SER A 585 0.61 -40.38 -26.50
C SER A 585 1.17 -40.84 -25.12
N GLU A 586 0.23 -41.37 -24.28
CA GLU A 586 0.39 -42.17 -23.03
C GLU A 586 0.15 -43.69 -23.30
N PRO A 587 0.22 -44.64 -22.30
CA PRO A 587 -1.01 -45.00 -21.53
C PRO A 587 -0.91 -45.76 -20.14
N LEU A 588 -1.89 -45.51 -19.24
CA LEU A 588 -2.75 -46.47 -18.44
C LEU A 588 -2.26 -47.42 -17.28
N LEU A 589 -3.02 -47.37 -16.14
CA LEU A 589 -3.52 -48.46 -15.23
C LEU A 589 -2.53 -49.23 -14.27
N ASN A 590 -2.88 -49.83 -13.10
CA ASN A 590 -4.14 -49.91 -12.30
C ASN A 590 -3.98 -50.29 -10.78
N ASP A 591 -4.89 -49.76 -9.93
CA ASP A 591 -5.67 -50.38 -8.81
C ASP A 591 -5.06 -51.08 -7.53
N THR A 592 -5.93 -51.15 -6.49
CA THR A 592 -6.00 -51.96 -5.24
C THR A 592 -5.66 -51.32 -3.86
N GLY A 593 -6.54 -51.62 -2.88
CA GLY A 593 -6.41 -51.42 -1.41
C GLY A 593 -7.10 -52.60 -0.68
N PRO A 594 -7.63 -52.50 0.56
CA PRO A 594 -7.60 -51.45 1.59
C PRO A 594 -7.04 -51.97 2.95
N HIS A 595 -7.24 -51.26 4.09
CA HIS A 595 -7.70 -51.81 5.39
C HIS A 595 -7.77 -50.75 6.53
N LEU A 596 -8.55 -51.04 7.58
CA LEU A 596 -8.75 -50.25 8.81
C LEU A 596 -8.03 -50.90 10.00
N HIS A 597 -7.61 -50.10 10.99
CA HIS A 597 -7.61 -50.48 12.43
C HIS A 597 -7.54 -49.22 13.32
N ALA A 598 -7.87 -49.37 14.61
CA ALA A 598 -8.07 -48.28 15.57
C ALA A 598 -7.20 -48.43 16.85
N ASP A 599 -7.35 -47.46 17.74
CA ASP A 599 -6.94 -47.40 19.15
C ASP A 599 -5.43 -47.40 19.49
N ASN A 600 -5.01 -46.33 20.18
CA ASN A 600 -4.50 -46.44 21.56
C ASN A 600 -4.55 -45.07 22.26
N ALA A 601 -4.84 -45.08 23.56
CA ALA A 601 -4.91 -43.87 24.40
C ALA A 601 -3.73 -43.81 25.38
N PHE A 602 -3.35 -42.60 25.80
CA PHE A 602 -2.42 -42.37 26.92
C PHE A 602 -2.90 -41.19 27.78
N SER A 603 -2.92 -41.40 29.10
CA SER A 603 -3.44 -40.45 30.09
C SER A 603 -2.46 -39.32 30.42
N PRO A 604 -2.94 -38.12 30.81
CA PRO A 604 -2.10 -37.09 31.41
C PRO A 604 -1.63 -37.52 32.81
N ALA A 605 -0.37 -37.21 33.15
CA ALA A 605 0.19 -37.50 34.47
C ALA A 605 -0.10 -36.37 35.47
N HIS A 606 -0.66 -36.71 36.63
CA HIS A 606 -0.78 -35.77 37.75
C HIS A 606 0.61 -35.30 38.25
N ARG A 607 0.69 -34.03 38.65
CA ARG A 607 1.65 -33.56 39.66
C ARG A 607 0.88 -32.92 40.82
N HIS A 608 1.36 -33.11 42.04
CA HIS A 608 0.72 -32.55 43.24
C HIS A 608 1.05 -31.06 43.43
N PRO A 609 0.14 -30.26 44.03
CA PRO A 609 0.47 -28.93 44.51
C PRO A 609 1.35 -29.03 45.77
N GLY A 610 2.43 -28.24 45.84
CA GLY A 610 3.33 -28.25 46.99
C GLY A 610 4.46 -27.21 46.96
N ASP A 611 5.07 -26.97 45.79
CA ASP A 611 6.24 -26.09 45.69
C ASP A 611 5.84 -24.61 45.46
N SER A 612 5.92 -23.80 46.53
CA SER A 612 5.75 -22.34 46.45
C SER A 612 7.02 -21.66 45.91
N VAL A 613 7.07 -21.45 44.59
CA VAL A 613 8.13 -20.65 43.93
C VAL A 613 8.01 -19.18 44.40
N PRO A 614 9.13 -18.50 44.76
CA PRO A 614 9.10 -17.09 45.17
C PRO A 614 8.55 -16.16 44.08
N LEU A 615 7.91 -15.06 44.50
CA LEU A 615 7.25 -14.10 43.60
C LEU A 615 8.21 -13.15 42.85
N ASP A 616 9.51 -13.15 43.19
CA ASP A 616 10.50 -12.10 42.86
C ASP A 616 10.97 -12.03 41.40
N ASP A 617 10.64 -12.99 40.53
CA ASP A 617 11.23 -13.10 39.17
C ASP A 617 10.64 -12.10 38.13
N ASP A 618 9.98 -11.02 38.56
CA ASP A 618 9.46 -9.95 37.69
C ASP A 618 10.55 -9.32 36.79
N ALA A 619 11.80 -9.30 37.26
CA ALA A 619 12.95 -8.80 36.51
C ALA A 619 13.30 -9.65 35.27
N ALA A 620 12.72 -10.84 35.11
CA ALA A 620 12.86 -11.63 33.90
C ALA A 620 11.99 -11.09 32.76
N GLU A 621 10.70 -10.87 33.02
CA GLU A 621 9.72 -10.36 32.04
C GLU A 621 10.07 -8.93 31.56
N ASP A 622 10.68 -8.12 32.43
CA ASP A 622 11.06 -6.74 32.11
C ASP A 622 12.27 -6.57 31.17
N GLU A 623 13.08 -7.63 30.99
CA GLU A 623 14.30 -7.63 30.16
C GLU A 623 14.16 -8.40 28.84
N GLU A 624 13.15 -9.27 28.73
CA GLU A 624 12.85 -10.09 27.55
C GLU A 624 12.02 -9.30 26.53
N THR A 625 12.27 -9.50 25.23
CA THR A 625 11.74 -8.60 24.18
C THR A 625 11.24 -9.26 22.90
N HIS A 626 11.80 -10.43 22.54
CA HIS A 626 11.49 -11.11 21.29
C HIS A 626 11.51 -12.62 21.51
N PHE A 627 10.46 -13.31 21.06
CA PHE A 627 10.44 -14.75 20.84
C PHE A 627 11.13 -15.09 19.53
N VAL A 628 11.97 -16.11 19.58
CA VAL A 628 12.65 -16.65 18.41
C VAL A 628 12.08 -18.04 18.11
N GLY A 629 11.39 -18.11 16.98
CA GLY A 629 10.84 -19.34 16.43
C GLY A 629 11.90 -20.38 16.10
N LEU A 630 11.45 -21.63 16.08
CA LEU A 630 12.20 -22.87 16.32
C LEU A 630 13.38 -23.19 15.36
N GLY A 631 13.68 -22.34 14.37
CA GLY A 631 14.66 -22.60 13.30
C GLY A 631 15.46 -21.41 12.82
N PHE A 632 15.36 -20.26 13.48
CA PHE A 632 16.54 -19.40 13.64
C PHE A 632 17.71 -20.25 14.20
N PHE A 633 17.40 -21.11 15.17
CA PHE A 633 18.36 -22.02 15.81
C PHE A 633 18.61 -23.34 15.07
N GLY A 634 17.87 -23.64 13.99
CA GLY A 634 18.18 -24.76 13.10
C GLY A 634 19.48 -24.56 12.30
N LEU A 635 20.01 -23.33 12.33
CA LEU A 635 21.27 -22.90 11.70
C LEU A 635 22.40 -22.67 12.73
N VAL A 636 22.17 -22.91 14.02
CA VAL A 636 23.14 -22.61 15.11
C VAL A 636 23.70 -23.92 15.69
N PRO A 637 25.03 -24.14 15.69
CA PRO A 637 25.62 -25.39 16.19
C PRO A 637 25.48 -25.60 17.71
N ASP A 638 24.76 -26.66 18.08
CA ASP A 638 24.70 -27.37 19.38
C ASP A 638 25.09 -26.57 20.65
N THR A 639 24.32 -25.54 21.01
CA THR A 639 24.50 -24.76 22.25
C THR A 639 23.98 -25.48 23.50
N ARG A 640 24.31 -26.77 23.67
CA ARG A 640 24.00 -27.56 24.89
C ARG A 640 24.85 -27.18 26.10
N ALA A 641 25.94 -26.45 25.90
CA ALA A 641 26.74 -25.87 26.98
C ALA A 641 26.38 -24.39 27.15
N ALA A 642 25.73 -24.03 28.25
CA ALA A 642 25.40 -22.64 28.58
C ALA A 642 26.67 -21.86 28.95
N PRO A 643 27.05 -20.79 28.23
CA PRO A 643 28.20 -19.96 28.56
C PRO A 643 27.75 -18.69 29.29
N THR A 644 28.24 -18.47 30.51
CA THR A 644 28.12 -17.21 31.24
C THR A 644 29.03 -16.14 30.61
N PHE A 645 28.56 -15.53 29.52
CA PHE A 645 29.27 -14.44 28.84
C PHE A 645 29.34 -13.16 29.69
N SER A 646 30.40 -12.38 29.48
CA SER A 646 30.79 -11.28 30.38
C SER A 646 30.09 -9.94 30.08
N ARG A 647 30.30 -8.94 30.95
CA ARG A 647 29.61 -7.63 31.01
C ARG A 647 29.83 -6.65 29.82
N GLN A 648 30.10 -7.12 28.61
CA GLN A 648 30.32 -6.27 27.43
C GLN A 648 29.29 -6.51 26.31
N ALA A 649 28.11 -5.89 26.46
CA ALA A 649 27.20 -5.50 25.37
C ALA A 649 26.80 -6.56 24.31
N THR A 650 26.74 -7.84 24.67
CA THR A 650 26.26 -8.92 23.77
C THR A 650 24.79 -9.27 24.01
N LEU A 651 24.06 -9.58 22.93
CA LEU A 651 22.72 -10.19 22.96
C LEU A 651 22.70 -11.44 23.84
N ALA A 652 21.70 -11.58 24.70
CA ALA A 652 21.53 -12.74 25.56
C ALA A 652 20.27 -13.53 25.17
N PHE A 653 20.36 -14.86 25.17
CA PHE A 653 19.25 -15.75 24.83
C PHE A 653 18.90 -16.64 26.02
N ARG A 654 17.60 -16.70 26.38
CA ARG A 654 17.03 -17.65 27.33
C ARG A 654 16.32 -18.74 26.56
N GLN A 655 16.79 -19.98 26.60
CA GLN A 655 16.01 -21.11 26.11
C GLN A 655 14.83 -21.35 27.06
N VAL A 656 13.62 -21.43 26.51
CA VAL A 656 12.39 -21.67 27.29
C VAL A 656 11.74 -23.00 26.93
N SER A 657 11.76 -23.49 25.69
CA SER A 657 11.28 -24.86 25.41
C SER A 657 12.36 -25.90 25.65
N SER A 658 12.02 -26.97 26.37
CA SER A 658 12.87 -28.16 26.55
C SER A 658 12.66 -29.24 25.48
N ASP A 659 11.67 -29.11 24.58
CA ASP A 659 11.45 -30.06 23.48
C ASP A 659 12.53 -29.87 22.40
N PRO A 660 13.40 -30.87 22.14
CA PRO A 660 14.45 -30.76 21.13
C PRO A 660 13.91 -30.68 19.69
N ASN A 661 12.65 -31.05 19.45
CA ASN A 661 11.97 -30.88 18.17
C ASN A 661 11.20 -29.55 18.08
N ARG A 662 11.04 -28.85 19.21
CA ARG A 662 10.35 -27.55 19.29
C ARG A 662 11.11 -26.56 20.20
N PRO A 663 12.38 -26.24 19.91
CA PRO A 663 13.15 -25.32 20.73
C PRO A 663 12.62 -23.89 20.61
N ALA A 664 12.51 -23.18 21.73
CA ALA A 664 11.98 -21.82 21.79
C ALA A 664 12.91 -20.98 22.67
N TYR A 665 13.17 -19.74 22.27
CA TYR A 665 14.09 -18.85 22.97
C TYR A 665 13.49 -17.44 23.07
N PHE A 666 13.80 -16.75 24.17
CA PHE A 666 13.55 -15.32 24.34
C PHE A 666 14.88 -14.53 24.29
N ILE A 667 14.86 -13.36 23.64
CA ILE A 667 16.02 -12.45 23.59
C ILE A 667 15.94 -11.43 24.73
N LYS A 668 16.98 -11.37 25.55
CA LYS A 668 17.24 -10.30 26.51
C LYS A 668 18.17 -9.23 25.93
N HIS A 669 17.85 -7.99 26.30
CA HIS A 669 18.55 -6.73 26.04
C HIS A 669 18.37 -6.10 24.63
N PRO A 670 17.92 -4.81 24.53
CA PRO A 670 17.47 -4.21 23.26
C PRO A 670 18.27 -3.01 22.73
N SER A 671 18.07 -2.71 21.43
CA SER A 671 18.00 -1.35 20.88
C SER A 671 17.19 -1.36 19.56
N LEU A 672 16.10 -0.58 19.49
CA LEU A 672 15.52 -0.19 18.19
C LEU A 672 16.38 0.91 17.56
N LEU A 673 16.21 1.16 16.25
CA LEU A 673 17.00 2.15 15.48
C LEU A 673 17.08 3.55 16.13
N TYR A 674 16.09 3.91 16.95
CA TYR A 674 15.91 5.25 17.52
C TYR A 674 16.40 5.38 18.99
N GLY A 675 16.96 4.30 19.57
CA GLY A 675 17.48 4.29 20.95
C GLY A 675 16.39 4.22 22.04
N ARG A 676 16.79 4.45 23.31
CA ARG A 676 15.88 4.51 24.47
C ARG A 676 15.54 5.96 24.80
N GLY A 677 14.30 6.39 24.53
CA GLY A 677 13.74 7.60 25.13
C GLY A 677 13.27 7.36 26.57
N PRO A 678 12.97 8.42 27.35
CA PRO A 678 12.20 8.27 28.58
C PRO A 678 10.78 7.81 28.25
N SER A 679 10.27 6.81 28.98
CA SER A 679 8.93 6.26 28.73
C SER A 679 7.83 7.23 29.14
N SER A 680 6.82 7.41 28.29
CA SER A 680 5.65 8.24 28.57
C SER A 680 4.58 7.51 29.39
N SER A 681 4.71 6.19 29.59
CA SER A 681 3.75 5.35 30.32
C SER A 681 3.43 5.84 31.74
N SER A 682 4.40 6.40 32.47
CA SER A 682 4.18 6.99 33.80
C SER A 682 3.40 8.31 33.73
N ALA A 683 3.74 9.18 32.77
CA ALA A 683 3.07 10.47 32.60
C ALA A 683 1.59 10.29 32.21
N ALA A 684 1.27 9.27 31.40
CA ALA A 684 -0.11 8.92 31.08
C ALA A 684 -0.94 8.52 32.32
N LEU A 685 -0.37 7.75 33.25
CA LEU A 685 -1.06 7.40 34.49
C LEU A 685 -1.23 8.60 35.43
N ASP A 686 -0.23 9.46 35.54
CA ASP A 686 -0.31 10.66 36.39
C ASP A 686 -1.26 11.71 35.81
N GLU A 687 -1.38 11.81 34.48
CA GLU A 687 -2.41 12.61 33.80
C GLU A 687 -3.81 12.01 34.01
N VAL A 688 -3.99 10.69 33.90
CA VAL A 688 -5.25 9.99 34.27
C VAL A 688 -5.63 10.29 35.72
N ARG A 689 -4.68 10.22 36.66
CA ARG A 689 -4.90 10.59 38.08
C ARG A 689 -5.31 12.06 38.20
N ARG A 690 -4.65 12.98 37.47
CA ARG A 690 -4.97 14.42 37.46
C ARG A 690 -6.36 14.71 36.91
N LEU A 691 -6.79 13.99 35.87
CA LEU A 691 -8.13 14.10 35.28
C LEU A 691 -9.22 13.55 36.21
N CYS A 692 -8.97 12.46 36.94
CA CYS A 692 -9.94 11.90 37.88
C CYS A 692 -10.00 12.64 39.23
N ALA A 693 -8.93 13.30 39.67
CA ALA A 693 -8.84 13.91 41.00
C ALA A 693 -9.96 14.93 41.36
N PRO A 694 -10.51 15.74 40.43
CA PRO A 694 -11.66 16.62 40.70
C PRO A 694 -12.99 15.88 40.94
N ILE A 695 -13.08 14.61 40.50
CA ILE A 695 -14.26 13.76 40.66
C ILE A 695 -14.13 12.89 41.92
N GLY A 696 -12.96 12.27 42.10
CA GLY A 696 -12.59 11.54 43.31
C GLY A 696 -11.16 10.98 43.23
N PRO A 697 -10.31 11.15 44.26
CA PRO A 697 -8.95 10.61 44.27
C PRO A 697 -8.92 9.07 44.42
N ASP A 698 -10.02 8.47 44.85
CA ASP A 698 -10.27 7.02 44.99
C ASP A 698 -10.65 6.33 43.68
N ILE A 699 -10.99 7.09 42.64
CA ILE A 699 -11.46 6.58 41.34
C ILE A 699 -10.53 5.51 40.73
N PRO A 700 -9.19 5.64 40.72
CA PRO A 700 -8.32 4.58 40.19
C PRO A 700 -8.40 3.25 40.96
N VAL A 701 -8.64 3.31 42.28
CA VAL A 701 -8.82 2.13 43.15
C VAL A 701 -10.19 1.50 42.91
N ARG A 702 -11.24 2.33 42.76
CA ARG A 702 -12.57 1.86 42.33
C ARG A 702 -12.54 1.21 40.95
N ALA A 703 -11.81 1.79 40.00
CA ALA A 703 -11.63 1.23 38.66
C ALA A 703 -10.94 -0.14 38.71
N LEU A 704 -9.82 -0.25 39.41
CA LEU A 704 -9.16 -1.55 39.65
C LEU A 704 -10.15 -2.57 40.22
N HIS A 705 -10.92 -2.21 41.25
CA HIS A 705 -11.91 -3.11 41.86
C HIS A 705 -13.00 -3.54 40.86
N GLN A 706 -13.59 -2.61 40.11
CA GLN A 706 -14.61 -2.93 39.09
C GLN A 706 -14.05 -3.81 37.97
N PHE A 707 -12.83 -3.55 37.50
CA PHE A 707 -12.16 -4.39 36.52
C PHE A 707 -11.94 -5.82 37.06
N THR A 708 -11.46 -5.99 38.30
CA THR A 708 -11.27 -7.31 38.92
C THR A 708 -12.55 -8.09 39.17
N THR A 709 -13.67 -7.40 39.42
CA THR A 709 -14.96 -8.02 39.77
C THR A 709 -15.82 -8.32 38.54
N LEU A 710 -15.80 -7.45 37.52
CA LEU A 710 -16.70 -7.53 36.37
C LEU A 710 -16.01 -8.04 35.10
N THR A 711 -14.85 -7.47 34.73
CA THR A 711 -14.19 -7.78 33.45
C THR A 711 -13.29 -9.02 33.56
N LEU A 712 -12.41 -9.05 34.56
CA LEU A 712 -11.35 -10.06 34.65
C LEU A 712 -11.87 -11.52 34.78
N PRO A 713 -13.01 -11.81 35.45
CA PRO A 713 -13.56 -13.17 35.48
C PRO A 713 -14.15 -13.62 34.12
N SER A 714 -14.58 -12.68 33.28
CA SER A 714 -15.13 -12.95 31.94
C SER A 714 -14.05 -12.97 30.85
N LEU A 715 -12.96 -12.23 31.06
CA LEU A 715 -11.86 -12.09 30.11
C LEU A 715 -10.52 -12.15 30.89
N PRO A 716 -10.04 -13.36 31.27
CA PRO A 716 -8.94 -13.54 32.22
C PRO A 716 -7.54 -13.39 31.60
N PHE A 717 -7.31 -12.36 30.77
CA PHE A 717 -6.04 -12.12 30.07
C PHE A 717 -4.94 -11.48 30.95
N VAL A 718 -5.23 -11.19 32.22
CA VAL A 718 -4.28 -10.66 33.23
C VAL A 718 -4.26 -11.59 34.45
N HIS A 719 -3.11 -11.74 35.13
CA HIS A 719 -3.01 -12.54 36.35
C HIS A 719 -3.46 -11.73 37.59
N PRO A 720 -4.51 -12.15 38.34
CA PRO A 720 -5.07 -11.35 39.44
C PRO A 720 -4.04 -10.95 40.51
N GLN A 721 -3.12 -11.85 40.88
CA GLN A 721 -2.12 -11.59 41.92
C GLN A 721 -0.97 -10.66 41.46
N ARG A 722 -0.76 -10.50 40.14
CA ARG A 722 0.19 -9.51 39.60
C ARG A 722 -0.46 -8.12 39.48
N LEU A 723 -1.79 -8.05 39.47
CA LEU A 723 -2.53 -6.83 39.15
C LEU A 723 -2.60 -5.82 40.30
N SER A 724 -2.61 -6.24 41.57
CA SER A 724 -2.46 -5.33 42.71
C SER A 724 -1.14 -4.56 42.64
N ALA A 725 -0.05 -5.27 42.36
CA ALA A 725 1.28 -4.68 42.20
C ALA A 725 1.36 -3.63 41.07
N VAL A 726 0.49 -3.68 40.05
CA VAL A 726 0.45 -2.67 38.96
C VAL A 726 0.15 -1.28 39.52
N PHE A 727 -0.80 -1.16 40.45
CA PHE A 727 -1.20 0.11 41.06
C PHE A 727 -0.34 0.47 42.28
N ASP A 728 0.02 -0.51 43.11
CA ASP A 728 0.74 -0.28 44.37
C ASP A 728 2.25 -0.06 44.18
N SER A 729 2.88 -0.70 43.18
CA SER A 729 4.33 -0.61 42.92
C SER A 729 4.72 0.20 41.69
N GLY A 730 3.73 0.66 40.90
CA GLY A 730 3.94 1.46 39.70
C GLY A 730 4.61 0.73 38.53
N ARG A 731 4.71 -0.61 38.55
CA ARG A 731 5.46 -1.42 37.57
C ARG A 731 4.83 -1.51 36.16
N ALA A 732 3.56 -1.15 35.97
CA ALA A 732 2.91 -1.15 34.64
C ALA A 732 1.92 0.02 34.47
N PRO A 733 2.39 1.28 34.44
CA PRO A 733 1.52 2.44 34.53
C PRO A 733 0.64 2.65 33.29
N ALA A 734 1.11 2.22 32.10
CA ALA A 734 0.29 2.20 30.88
C ALA A 734 -0.95 1.28 31.03
N LEU A 735 -0.77 0.09 31.62
CA LEU A 735 -1.87 -0.85 31.88
C LEU A 735 -2.84 -0.29 32.93
N ALA A 736 -2.32 0.37 33.98
CA ALA A 736 -3.14 1.06 34.97
C ALA A 736 -4.02 2.16 34.34
N ALA A 737 -3.45 2.99 33.44
CA ALA A 737 -4.18 4.01 32.72
C ALA A 737 -5.30 3.40 31.84
N GLY A 738 -5.01 2.33 31.10
CA GLY A 738 -6.00 1.59 30.31
C GLY A 738 -7.13 0.98 31.13
N ILE A 739 -6.85 0.52 32.37
CA ILE A 739 -7.89 0.00 33.28
C ILE A 739 -8.84 1.11 33.74
N VAL A 740 -8.33 2.30 34.06
CA VAL A 740 -9.18 3.44 34.44
C VAL A 740 -10.05 3.90 33.25
N ALA A 741 -9.48 3.92 32.04
CA ALA A 741 -10.23 4.24 30.81
C ALA A 741 -11.31 3.19 30.49
N HIS A 742 -11.00 1.90 30.63
CA HIS A 742 -11.98 0.80 30.49
C HIS A 742 -13.13 0.90 31.49
N CYS A 743 -12.87 1.39 32.70
CA CYS A 743 -13.89 1.52 33.73
C CYS A 743 -14.90 2.65 33.52
N THR A 744 -14.84 3.47 32.47
CA THR A 744 -15.91 4.43 32.16
C THR A 744 -17.26 3.77 31.85
N SER A 745 -17.27 2.51 31.44
CA SER A 745 -18.50 1.73 31.24
C SER A 745 -19.15 1.33 32.59
N TYR A 746 -18.36 1.28 33.68
CA TYR A 746 -18.78 0.80 35.01
C TYR A 746 -18.84 1.89 36.09
N ILE A 747 -18.23 3.05 35.84
CA ILE A 747 -18.15 4.19 36.76
C ILE A 747 -18.74 5.42 36.02
N PRO A 748 -20.05 5.69 36.18
CA PRO A 748 -20.72 6.78 35.46
C PRO A 748 -20.07 8.15 35.68
N GLU A 749 -19.48 8.40 36.86
CA GLU A 749 -18.90 9.69 37.21
C GLU A 749 -17.73 10.10 36.31
N ILE A 750 -16.98 9.13 35.75
CA ILE A 750 -15.89 9.38 34.80
C ILE A 750 -16.28 9.19 33.33
N ARG A 751 -17.54 8.84 33.02
CA ARG A 751 -18.01 8.72 31.64
C ARG A 751 -17.78 10.00 30.81
N PRO A 752 -17.93 11.24 31.35
CA PRO A 752 -17.57 12.47 30.63
C PRO A 752 -16.08 12.62 30.29
N LEU A 753 -15.19 11.82 30.88
CA LEU A 753 -13.75 11.82 30.60
C LEU A 753 -13.33 10.73 29.60
N HIS A 754 -14.26 9.93 29.07
CA HIS A 754 -13.98 8.72 28.25
C HIS A 754 -12.87 8.92 27.21
N ARG A 755 -13.03 9.90 26.31
CA ARG A 755 -12.01 10.16 25.27
C ARG A 755 -10.67 10.61 25.85
N ALA A 756 -10.67 11.48 26.87
CA ALA A 756 -9.43 11.96 27.49
C ALA A 756 -8.65 10.82 28.17
N LEU A 757 -9.35 9.89 28.84
CA LEU A 757 -8.74 8.72 29.48
C LEU A 757 -8.20 7.73 28.44
N TRP A 758 -8.96 7.42 27.39
CA TRP A 758 -8.49 6.55 26.30
C TRP A 758 -7.35 7.17 25.48
N GLN A 759 -7.33 8.49 25.30
CA GLN A 759 -6.22 9.20 24.66
C GLN A 759 -4.90 8.97 25.40
N GLN A 760 -4.89 9.02 26.74
CA GLN A 760 -3.69 8.69 27.53
C GLN A 760 -3.30 7.22 27.42
N ALA A 761 -4.27 6.29 27.44
CA ALA A 761 -4.02 4.86 27.28
C ALA A 761 -3.44 4.51 25.88
N LEU A 762 -3.94 5.14 24.82
CA LEU A 762 -3.43 5.01 23.45
C LEU A 762 -2.00 5.55 23.34
N LEU A 763 -1.73 6.76 23.83
CA LEU A 763 -0.38 7.36 23.83
C LEU A 763 0.64 6.52 24.62
N ALA A 764 0.20 5.86 25.70
CA ALA A 764 1.03 4.93 26.45
C ALA A 764 1.28 3.61 25.68
N LEU A 765 0.29 3.08 24.95
CA LEU A 765 0.46 1.87 24.14
C LEU A 765 1.46 2.08 22.98
N GLU A 766 1.46 3.26 22.35
CA GLU A 766 2.45 3.62 21.31
C GLU A 766 3.90 3.59 21.83
N ASP A 767 4.11 3.87 23.12
CA ASP A 767 5.42 3.77 23.77
C ASP A 767 5.74 2.34 24.22
N GLU A 768 4.79 1.60 24.81
CA GLU A 768 5.00 0.18 25.18
C GLU A 768 5.30 -0.70 23.95
N TYR A 769 4.79 -0.38 22.75
CA TYR A 769 5.15 -1.07 21.50
C TYR A 769 6.64 -0.93 21.12
N ARG A 770 7.40 0.00 21.72
CA ARG A 770 8.86 0.14 21.52
C ARG A 770 9.68 -0.91 22.26
N GLN A 771 9.11 -1.55 23.29
CA GLN A 771 9.67 -2.75 23.90
C GLN A 771 8.53 -3.70 24.32
N PRO A 772 7.96 -4.47 23.37
CA PRO A 772 6.81 -5.34 23.62
C PRO A 772 7.03 -6.35 24.75
N ARG A 773 6.02 -6.48 25.61
CA ARG A 773 5.92 -7.45 26.73
C ARG A 773 4.48 -7.97 26.81
N LEU A 774 4.18 -8.94 27.68
CA LEU A 774 2.80 -9.44 27.82
C LEU A 774 1.83 -8.31 28.23
N ARG A 775 2.27 -7.38 29.08
CA ARG A 775 1.48 -6.19 29.43
C ARG A 775 1.14 -5.26 28.26
N THR A 776 1.98 -5.20 27.22
CA THR A 776 1.69 -4.44 25.99
C THR A 776 0.46 -5.04 25.28
N LEU A 777 0.38 -6.37 25.22
CA LEU A 777 -0.80 -7.08 24.70
C LEU A 777 -2.01 -6.95 25.63
N GLN A 778 -1.83 -6.93 26.95
CA GLN A 778 -2.93 -6.71 27.89
C GLN A 778 -3.54 -5.32 27.73
N LEU A 779 -2.72 -4.28 27.52
CA LEU A 779 -3.21 -2.93 27.21
C LEU A 779 -3.87 -2.85 25.82
N ALA A 780 -3.28 -3.47 24.80
CA ALA A 780 -3.90 -3.56 23.47
C ALA A 780 -5.25 -4.29 23.51
N LEU A 781 -5.37 -5.37 24.29
CA LEU A 781 -6.62 -6.08 24.51
C LEU A 781 -7.67 -5.23 25.25
N LEU A 782 -7.29 -4.44 26.25
CA LEU A 782 -8.21 -3.47 26.89
C LEU A 782 -8.77 -2.49 25.86
N ILE A 783 -7.92 -1.93 24.99
CA ILE A 783 -8.33 -0.99 23.94
C ILE A 783 -9.23 -1.68 22.91
N LEU A 784 -8.93 -2.93 22.51
CA LEU A 784 -9.81 -3.74 21.66
C LEU A 784 -11.13 -4.14 22.36
N THR A 785 -11.23 -3.95 23.67
CA THR A 785 -12.41 -4.19 24.52
C THR A 785 -13.12 -2.89 24.93
N SER A 786 -12.74 -1.73 24.38
CA SER A 786 -13.33 -0.43 24.73
C SER A 786 -14.83 -0.36 24.43
N ARG A 787 -15.59 0.28 25.32
CA ARG A 787 -17.03 0.54 25.15
C ARG A 787 -17.41 1.97 25.58
N PRO A 788 -17.98 2.82 24.70
CA PRO A 788 -18.17 2.59 23.26
C PRO A 788 -16.86 2.37 22.48
N SER A 789 -16.98 1.99 21.21
CA SER A 789 -15.87 1.77 20.27
C SER A 789 -15.88 2.89 19.25
N GLU A 790 -15.15 4.00 19.51
CA GLU A 790 -15.25 5.26 18.75
C GLU A 790 -14.65 5.22 17.32
N ASN A 791 -13.94 4.16 16.90
CA ASN A 791 -13.40 4.05 15.53
C ASN A 791 -13.10 2.58 15.11
N VAL A 792 -13.85 2.01 14.17
CA VAL A 792 -13.60 0.64 13.67
C VAL A 792 -12.30 0.52 12.87
N GLY A 793 -11.91 1.53 12.08
CA GLY A 793 -10.67 1.50 11.29
C GLY A 793 -9.41 1.44 12.16
N GLN A 794 -9.31 2.32 13.15
CA GLN A 794 -8.22 2.36 14.14
C GLN A 794 -8.18 1.08 14.97
N ARG A 795 -9.34 0.50 15.30
CA ARG A 795 -9.45 -0.78 16.01
C ARG A 795 -8.84 -1.93 15.21
N GLU A 796 -9.15 -2.07 13.92
CA GLU A 796 -8.60 -3.16 13.10
C GLU A 796 -7.09 -3.00 12.86
N ILE A 797 -6.60 -1.77 12.69
CA ILE A 797 -5.15 -1.48 12.66
C ILE A 797 -4.49 -1.83 14.01
N GLY A 798 -5.15 -1.53 15.13
CA GLY A 798 -4.72 -1.93 16.48
C GLY A 798 -4.68 -3.45 16.67
N LEU A 799 -5.67 -4.17 16.14
CA LEU A 799 -5.73 -5.63 16.14
C LEU A 799 -4.57 -6.24 15.35
N ALA A 800 -4.33 -5.79 14.12
CA ALA A 800 -3.22 -6.28 13.29
C ALA A 800 -1.86 -6.07 13.99
N ARG A 801 -1.68 -4.92 14.67
CA ARG A 801 -0.48 -4.64 15.50
C ARG A 801 -0.40 -5.52 16.74
N ALA A 802 -1.53 -5.80 17.41
CA ALA A 802 -1.58 -6.73 18.54
C ALA A 802 -1.29 -8.19 18.12
N VAL A 803 -1.77 -8.62 16.96
CA VAL A 803 -1.44 -9.92 16.34
C VAL A 803 0.05 -10.01 16.00
N GLY A 804 0.61 -8.99 15.36
CA GLY A 804 2.06 -8.90 15.10
C GLY A 804 2.89 -8.97 16.38
N CYS A 805 2.47 -8.28 17.44
CA CYS A 805 3.08 -8.32 18.76
C CYS A 805 2.94 -9.71 19.45
N ALA A 806 1.81 -10.39 19.29
CA ALA A 806 1.61 -11.76 19.79
C ALA A 806 2.46 -12.79 19.03
N HIS A 807 2.71 -12.59 17.74
CA HIS A 807 3.70 -13.35 16.99
C HIS A 807 5.12 -13.07 17.50
N LEU A 808 5.47 -11.78 17.70
CA LEU A 808 6.77 -11.34 18.22
C LEU A 808 7.07 -11.86 19.63
N LEU A 809 6.06 -12.10 20.46
CA LEU A 809 6.19 -12.64 21.82
C LEU A 809 5.95 -14.15 21.92
N GLY A 810 5.65 -14.81 20.79
CA GLY A 810 5.56 -16.28 20.69
C GLY A 810 4.22 -16.90 21.09
N LEU A 811 3.16 -16.10 21.29
CA LEU A 811 1.88 -16.57 21.83
C LEU A 811 1.09 -17.47 20.87
N HIS A 812 1.47 -17.55 19.59
CA HIS A 812 0.92 -18.48 18.61
C HIS A 812 1.34 -19.95 18.85
N MET A 813 2.36 -20.16 19.69
CA MET A 813 2.88 -21.48 20.02
C MET A 813 2.32 -22.00 21.35
N ASP A 814 2.12 -23.31 21.42
CA ASP A 814 1.83 -23.99 22.68
C ASP A 814 3.02 -23.90 23.65
N ALA A 815 2.85 -23.13 24.73
CA ALA A 815 3.84 -22.92 25.78
C ALA A 815 3.76 -23.96 26.92
N SER A 816 2.87 -24.96 26.85
CA SER A 816 2.64 -25.94 27.93
C SER A 816 3.86 -26.79 28.29
N ALA A 817 4.83 -26.90 27.37
CA ALA A 817 6.09 -27.63 27.56
C ALA A 817 7.31 -26.70 27.79
N TRP A 818 7.08 -25.40 28.04
CA TRP A 818 8.16 -24.43 28.26
C TRP A 818 8.48 -24.30 29.76
N ALA A 819 9.76 -24.05 30.07
CA ALA A 819 10.30 -23.78 31.40
C ALA A 819 9.98 -22.35 31.86
N LEU A 820 8.68 -22.03 31.88
CA LEU A 820 8.09 -20.79 32.37
C LEU A 820 7.25 -21.08 33.64
N PRO A 821 7.01 -20.07 34.50
CA PRO A 821 6.05 -20.19 35.58
C PRO A 821 4.65 -20.55 35.04
N ALA A 822 3.93 -21.43 35.74
CA ALA A 822 2.60 -21.88 35.31
C ALA A 822 1.60 -20.72 35.11
N TRP A 823 1.69 -19.66 35.93
CA TRP A 823 0.86 -18.47 35.78
C TRP A 823 1.09 -17.75 34.43
N GLU A 824 2.32 -17.74 33.94
CA GLU A 824 2.70 -17.07 32.69
C GLU A 824 2.22 -17.88 31.47
N VAL A 825 2.34 -19.22 31.52
CA VAL A 825 1.80 -20.13 30.51
C VAL A 825 0.27 -19.97 30.39
N CYS A 826 -0.44 -19.89 31.52
CA CYS A 826 -1.87 -19.62 31.55
C CYS A 826 -2.20 -18.24 30.96
N VAL A 827 -1.49 -17.18 31.35
CA VAL A 827 -1.70 -15.81 30.81
C VAL A 827 -1.45 -15.73 29.31
N ARG A 828 -0.34 -16.29 28.81
CA ARG A 828 -0.02 -16.34 27.36
C ARG A 828 -1.14 -17.04 26.58
N THR A 829 -1.62 -18.17 27.08
CA THR A 829 -2.74 -18.91 26.47
C THR A 829 -4.03 -18.08 26.49
N ARG A 830 -4.38 -17.46 27.63
CA ARG A 830 -5.59 -16.64 27.77
C ARG A 830 -5.53 -15.38 26.87
N ILE A 831 -4.40 -14.67 26.79
CA ILE A 831 -4.17 -13.55 25.85
C ILE A 831 -4.35 -13.99 24.39
N TRP A 832 -3.79 -15.14 23.97
CA TRP A 832 -3.96 -15.64 22.61
C TRP A 832 -5.43 -15.87 22.26
N TRP A 833 -6.19 -16.52 23.15
CA TRP A 833 -7.61 -16.78 22.91
C TRP A 833 -8.47 -15.51 22.95
N THR A 834 -8.12 -14.52 23.77
CA THR A 834 -8.75 -13.20 23.69
C THR A 834 -8.45 -12.53 22.34
N LEU A 835 -7.22 -12.55 21.83
CA LEU A 835 -6.92 -12.04 20.47
C LEU A 835 -7.71 -12.80 19.39
N PHE A 836 -7.85 -14.12 19.51
CA PHE A 836 -8.65 -14.94 18.59
C PHE A 836 -10.14 -14.54 18.60
N ILE A 837 -10.71 -14.24 19.78
CA ILE A 837 -12.07 -13.69 19.90
C ILE A 837 -12.18 -12.31 19.23
N HIS A 838 -11.22 -11.42 19.49
CA HIS A 838 -11.24 -10.06 18.93
C HIS A 838 -10.87 -9.99 17.44
N ASP A 839 -10.38 -11.08 16.83
CA ASP A 839 -10.19 -11.21 15.38
C ASP A 839 -11.42 -11.80 14.68
N LYS A 840 -11.95 -12.91 15.19
CA LYS A 840 -13.00 -13.69 14.48
C LYS A 840 -14.40 -13.06 14.56
N TRP A 841 -14.79 -12.48 15.70
CA TRP A 841 -16.13 -11.87 15.80
C TRP A 841 -16.24 -10.56 15.00
N PRO A 842 -15.27 -9.64 15.04
CA PRO A 842 -15.22 -8.49 14.12
C PRO A 842 -15.19 -8.89 12.64
N ALA A 843 -14.38 -9.88 12.25
CA ALA A 843 -14.36 -10.38 10.87
C ALA A 843 -15.76 -10.81 10.39
N LEU A 844 -16.51 -11.55 11.21
CA LEU A 844 -17.87 -12.00 10.87
C LEU A 844 -18.89 -10.85 10.79
N LEU A 845 -18.79 -9.86 11.68
CA LEU A 845 -19.82 -8.83 11.88
C LEU A 845 -19.60 -7.57 11.04
N TYR A 846 -18.34 -7.26 10.69
CA TYR A 846 -17.96 -6.17 9.77
C TYR A 846 -17.65 -6.66 8.35
N GLY A 847 -17.61 -7.98 8.09
CA GLY A 847 -17.27 -8.54 6.77
C GLY A 847 -15.80 -8.36 6.37
N ARG A 848 -14.90 -8.21 7.36
CA ARG A 848 -13.47 -7.92 7.14
C ARG A 848 -12.62 -9.21 7.19
N PRO A 849 -11.49 -9.30 6.47
CA PRO A 849 -10.59 -10.44 6.56
C PRO A 849 -10.04 -10.65 7.99
N SER A 850 -10.01 -11.91 8.43
CA SER A 850 -9.39 -12.32 9.70
C SER A 850 -7.86 -12.46 9.55
N ASN A 851 -7.12 -12.03 10.57
CA ASN A 851 -5.65 -12.04 10.62
C ASN A 851 -5.07 -13.37 11.12
N LEU A 852 -5.87 -14.17 11.86
CA LEU A 852 -5.40 -15.36 12.58
C LEU A 852 -5.80 -16.68 11.90
N TYR A 853 -5.02 -17.10 10.91
CA TYR A 853 -5.25 -18.35 10.17
C TYR A 853 -4.91 -19.62 10.97
N ARG A 854 -5.75 -20.66 10.83
CA ARG A 854 -5.63 -21.94 11.56
C ARG A 854 -4.32 -22.69 11.31
N SER A 855 -3.65 -22.43 10.19
CA SER A 855 -2.32 -22.97 9.85
C SER A 855 -1.18 -22.41 10.70
N ASN A 856 -1.37 -21.24 11.33
CA ASN A 856 -0.27 -20.42 11.84
C ASN A 856 -0.10 -20.50 13.37
N TYR A 857 -0.94 -21.28 14.07
CA TYR A 857 -0.89 -21.43 15.52
C TYR A 857 -1.16 -22.88 15.96
N ASN A 858 -0.68 -23.25 17.16
CA ASN A 858 -0.95 -24.57 17.75
C ASN A 858 -1.42 -24.53 19.22
N VAL A 859 -1.78 -23.35 19.72
CA VAL A 859 -2.21 -23.10 21.10
C VAL A 859 -3.41 -23.97 21.51
N PRO A 860 -3.36 -24.69 22.65
CA PRO A 860 -4.50 -25.45 23.16
C PRO A 860 -5.59 -24.52 23.72
N LEU A 861 -6.82 -25.04 23.89
CA LEU A 861 -7.88 -24.31 24.61
C LEU A 861 -7.42 -23.96 26.05
N PRO A 862 -7.82 -22.79 26.60
CA PRO A 862 -7.30 -22.32 27.87
C PRO A 862 -7.80 -23.16 29.04
N SER A 863 -6.94 -23.41 30.03
CA SER A 863 -7.36 -23.82 31.37
C SER A 863 -8.00 -22.62 32.07
N VAL A 864 -9.23 -22.82 32.54
CA VAL A 864 -10.05 -21.85 33.27
C VAL A 864 -10.46 -22.46 34.61
N ASP A 865 -10.80 -21.60 35.56
CA ASP A 865 -11.15 -22.02 36.91
C ASP A 865 -12.61 -22.53 36.95
N ASP A 866 -12.99 -23.37 37.93
CA ASP A 866 -14.31 -24.06 37.99
C ASP A 866 -15.48 -23.13 38.40
N ASP A 867 -15.46 -21.86 37.98
CA ASP A 867 -16.54 -20.89 38.15
C ASP A 867 -17.26 -20.58 36.82
N ALA A 868 -18.48 -20.04 36.90
CA ALA A 868 -19.32 -19.82 35.72
C ALA A 868 -18.83 -18.70 34.78
N SER A 869 -18.11 -17.70 35.29
CA SER A 869 -17.53 -16.62 34.47
C SER A 869 -16.33 -17.17 33.69
N SER A 870 -15.43 -17.88 34.38
CA SER A 870 -14.32 -18.64 33.78
C SER A 870 -14.80 -19.66 32.74
N ALA A 871 -15.86 -20.42 33.05
CA ALA A 871 -16.48 -21.34 32.11
C ALA A 871 -17.10 -20.62 30.90
N SER A 872 -17.66 -19.41 31.07
CA SER A 872 -18.18 -18.59 29.96
C SER A 872 -17.08 -18.15 29.00
N PHE A 873 -15.87 -17.86 29.49
CA PHE A 873 -14.70 -17.57 28.64
C PHE A 873 -14.30 -18.79 27.80
N LEU A 874 -14.17 -19.97 28.41
CA LEU A 874 -13.84 -21.21 27.68
C LEU A 874 -14.93 -21.59 26.66
N ALA A 875 -16.21 -21.40 27.00
CA ALA A 875 -17.31 -21.59 26.07
C ALA A 875 -17.27 -20.57 24.91
N THR A 876 -16.92 -19.31 25.18
CA THR A 876 -16.72 -18.28 24.14
C THR A 876 -15.56 -18.68 23.20
N CYS A 877 -14.44 -19.18 23.74
CA CYS A 877 -13.33 -19.70 22.94
C CYS A 877 -13.77 -20.82 21.98
N ARG A 878 -14.58 -21.76 22.48
CA ARG A 878 -15.15 -22.87 21.70
C ARG A 878 -16.14 -22.39 20.63
N LEU A 879 -17.05 -21.47 20.97
CA LEU A 879 -18.00 -20.87 20.02
C LEU A 879 -17.27 -20.13 18.89
N THR A 880 -16.14 -19.48 19.21
CA THR A 880 -15.30 -18.77 18.25
C THR A 880 -14.64 -19.71 17.22
N LEU A 881 -14.44 -21.00 17.55
CA LEU A 881 -14.01 -22.00 16.55
C LEU A 881 -15.12 -22.35 15.54
N ILE A 882 -16.40 -22.17 15.90
CA ILE A 882 -17.52 -22.31 14.96
C ILE A 882 -17.61 -21.06 14.07
N VAL A 883 -17.33 -19.87 14.62
CA VAL A 883 -17.14 -18.64 13.83
C VAL A 883 -15.98 -18.79 12.84
N ASP A 884 -14.86 -19.39 13.23
CA ASP A 884 -13.71 -19.66 12.34
C ASP A 884 -14.10 -20.56 11.15
N LYS A 885 -14.81 -21.68 11.40
CA LYS A 885 -15.40 -22.55 10.36
C LYS A 885 -16.37 -21.81 9.44
N LEU A 886 -17.22 -20.94 9.99
CA LEU A 886 -18.23 -20.18 9.26
C LEU A 886 -17.57 -19.13 8.36
N LEU A 887 -16.57 -18.42 8.88
CA LEU A 887 -15.74 -17.48 8.13
C LEU A 887 -15.06 -18.17 6.94
N GLU A 888 -14.27 -19.21 7.21
CA GLU A 888 -13.51 -19.95 6.19
C GLU A 888 -14.40 -20.37 5.00
N ARG A 889 -15.58 -20.95 5.30
CA ARG A 889 -16.47 -21.58 4.32
C ARG A 889 -17.48 -20.67 3.63
N PHE A 890 -17.80 -19.48 4.19
CA PHE A 890 -18.90 -18.64 3.70
C PHE A 890 -18.59 -17.14 3.58
N PHE A 891 -17.64 -16.62 4.35
CA PHE A 891 -17.36 -15.18 4.41
C PHE A 891 -15.89 -14.81 4.11
N SER A 892 -15.04 -15.80 3.85
CA SER A 892 -13.72 -15.57 3.26
C SER A 892 -13.89 -15.07 1.82
N VAL A 893 -12.98 -14.21 1.35
CA VAL A 893 -13.02 -13.68 -0.03
C VAL A 893 -13.16 -14.80 -1.05
N HIS A 894 -12.39 -15.89 -0.88
CA HIS A 894 -12.47 -17.07 -1.75
C HIS A 894 -13.84 -17.76 -1.73
N ALA A 895 -14.45 -17.94 -0.56
CA ALA A 895 -15.79 -18.53 -0.44
C ALA A 895 -16.90 -17.65 -1.06
N ILE A 896 -16.70 -16.33 -1.09
CA ILE A 896 -17.61 -15.36 -1.71
C ILE A 896 -17.42 -15.32 -3.25
N THR A 897 -16.17 -15.30 -3.73
CA THR A 897 -15.86 -15.24 -5.18
C THR A 897 -15.97 -16.60 -5.88
N SER A 898 -15.95 -17.69 -5.15
CA SER A 898 -15.97 -19.06 -5.68
C SER A 898 -16.84 -19.98 -4.80
N PRO A 899 -18.15 -19.66 -4.63
CA PRO A 899 -19.02 -20.41 -3.75
C PRO A 899 -19.22 -21.85 -4.25
N PRO A 900 -19.26 -22.85 -3.35
CA PRO A 900 -19.64 -24.20 -3.74
C PRO A 900 -21.11 -24.24 -4.19
N GLY A 901 -21.45 -25.22 -5.04
CA GLY A 901 -22.80 -25.37 -5.58
C GLY A 901 -23.87 -25.49 -4.47
N GLU A 902 -25.09 -25.02 -4.77
CA GLU A 902 -26.20 -24.79 -3.82
C GLU A 902 -26.36 -25.91 -2.78
N LEU A 903 -26.47 -27.17 -3.22
CA LEU A 903 -26.61 -28.33 -2.32
C LEU A 903 -25.43 -28.51 -1.36
N THR A 904 -24.19 -28.30 -1.83
CA THR A 904 -22.97 -28.36 -1.00
C THR A 904 -22.88 -27.18 -0.04
N ARG A 905 -23.34 -26.00 -0.46
CA ARG A 905 -23.43 -24.79 0.37
C ARG A 905 -24.45 -24.97 1.50
N LEU A 906 -25.65 -25.48 1.19
CA LEU A 906 -26.70 -25.79 2.15
C LEU A 906 -26.28 -26.88 3.15
N ALA A 907 -25.79 -28.03 2.68
CA ALA A 907 -25.29 -29.10 3.55
C ALA A 907 -24.16 -28.62 4.48
N SER A 908 -23.32 -27.68 4.01
CA SER A 908 -22.27 -27.07 4.84
C SER A 908 -22.81 -26.11 5.90
N LEU A 909 -23.98 -25.48 5.69
CA LEU A 909 -24.69 -24.68 6.71
C LEU A 909 -25.43 -25.57 7.71
N GLU A 910 -26.03 -26.66 7.26
CA GLU A 910 -26.63 -27.69 8.13
C GLU A 910 -25.59 -28.30 9.07
N CYS A 911 -24.36 -28.57 8.59
CA CYS A 911 -23.25 -28.97 9.45
C CYS A 911 -22.89 -27.90 10.51
N ILE A 912 -23.00 -26.61 10.19
CA ILE A 912 -22.72 -25.53 11.16
C ILE A 912 -23.86 -25.37 12.18
N LEU A 913 -25.12 -25.55 11.77
CA LEU A 913 -26.23 -25.64 12.73
C LEU A 913 -26.04 -26.84 13.68
N ALA A 914 -25.66 -28.01 13.16
CA ALA A 914 -25.38 -29.18 13.99
C ALA A 914 -24.18 -28.97 14.94
N ASP A 915 -23.12 -28.28 14.50
CA ASP A 915 -22.00 -27.85 15.36
C ASP A 915 -22.50 -26.90 16.49
N LEU A 916 -23.43 -25.98 16.20
CA LEU A 916 -23.99 -25.05 17.18
C LEU A 916 -24.93 -25.73 18.18
N GLU A 917 -25.81 -26.62 17.71
CA GLU A 917 -26.71 -27.40 18.56
C GLU A 917 -25.92 -28.36 19.47
N ALA A 918 -24.88 -29.01 18.95
CA ALA A 918 -23.98 -29.85 19.73
C ALA A 918 -23.13 -29.04 20.73
N PHE A 919 -22.70 -27.83 20.35
CA PHE A 919 -22.04 -26.90 21.27
C PHE A 919 -22.97 -26.47 22.41
N GLU A 920 -24.21 -26.06 22.08
CA GLU A 920 -25.19 -25.61 23.08
C GLU A 920 -25.57 -26.75 24.02
N ALA A 921 -25.87 -27.95 23.50
CA ALA A 921 -26.19 -29.13 24.32
C ALA A 921 -25.01 -29.62 25.20
N ALA A 922 -23.79 -29.16 24.93
CA ALA A 922 -22.59 -29.44 25.72
C ALA A 922 -22.22 -28.33 26.71
N LEU A 923 -23.04 -27.29 26.87
CA LEU A 923 -22.80 -26.24 27.86
C LEU A 923 -23.16 -26.72 29.29
N PRO A 924 -22.40 -26.34 30.33
CA PRO A 924 -22.80 -26.52 31.71
C PRO A 924 -24.13 -25.81 32.02
N VAL A 925 -24.93 -26.38 32.93
CA VAL A 925 -26.23 -25.83 33.37
C VAL A 925 -26.11 -24.40 33.91
N SER A 926 -24.96 -24.03 34.49
CA SER A 926 -24.65 -22.65 34.91
C SER A 926 -24.65 -21.65 33.76
N LEU A 927 -24.26 -22.05 32.54
CA LEU A 927 -24.23 -21.20 31.35
C LEU A 927 -25.58 -21.16 30.60
N HIS A 928 -26.45 -22.13 30.80
CA HIS A 928 -27.84 -22.09 30.32
C HIS A 928 -28.77 -21.23 31.20
N SER A 929 -28.31 -20.75 32.36
CA SER A 929 -29.20 -20.22 33.38
C SER A 929 -29.89 -18.91 32.97
N THR A 930 -31.22 -18.89 33.06
CA THR A 930 -32.09 -17.71 32.93
C THR A 930 -32.43 -17.08 34.29
N THR A 931 -31.76 -17.50 35.36
CA THR A 931 -31.88 -16.85 36.69
C THR A 931 -31.45 -15.38 36.63
N ARG A 932 -31.99 -14.57 37.55
CA ARG A 932 -31.79 -13.10 37.56
C ARG A 932 -30.35 -12.65 37.85
N ASP A 933 -29.57 -13.50 38.49
CA ASP A 933 -28.22 -13.21 38.98
C ASP A 933 -27.20 -14.07 38.23
N ALA A 934 -27.20 -14.00 36.89
CA ALA A 934 -26.25 -14.72 36.06
C ALA A 934 -24.83 -14.14 36.24
N PRO A 935 -23.79 -14.97 36.44
CA PRO A 935 -22.42 -14.47 36.58
C PRO A 935 -21.89 -13.71 35.36
N THR A 936 -20.92 -12.82 35.60
CA THR A 936 -20.42 -11.89 34.57
C THR A 936 -19.83 -12.61 33.37
N GLY A 937 -20.16 -12.15 32.16
CA GLY A 937 -19.77 -12.78 30.89
C GLY A 937 -20.77 -13.83 30.37
N VAL A 938 -21.55 -14.49 31.24
CA VAL A 938 -22.54 -15.51 30.83
C VAL A 938 -23.57 -14.92 29.87
N ARG A 939 -24.06 -13.70 30.12
CA ARG A 939 -25.00 -13.01 29.20
C ARG A 939 -24.37 -12.63 27.87
N SER A 940 -23.10 -12.20 27.88
CA SER A 940 -22.37 -11.89 26.65
C SER A 940 -22.20 -13.14 25.78
N LEU A 941 -21.94 -14.30 26.38
CA LEU A 941 -21.93 -15.60 25.69
C LEU A 941 -23.31 -15.97 25.14
N GLN A 942 -24.37 -15.90 25.97
CA GLN A 942 -25.73 -16.24 25.57
C GLN A 942 -26.19 -15.38 24.37
N LEU A 943 -25.90 -14.07 24.38
CA LEU A 943 -26.21 -13.18 23.26
C LEU A 943 -25.37 -13.48 22.01
N SER A 944 -24.09 -13.83 22.18
CA SER A 944 -23.21 -14.20 21.05
C SER A 944 -23.68 -15.50 20.38
N LEU A 945 -24.16 -16.48 21.15
CA LEU A 945 -24.75 -17.72 20.65
C LEU A 945 -26.05 -17.45 19.88
N CYS A 946 -26.99 -16.70 20.47
CA CYS A 946 -28.23 -16.30 19.79
C CYS A 946 -27.94 -15.50 18.50
N GLY A 947 -26.95 -14.59 18.54
CA GLY A 947 -26.53 -13.80 17.38
C GLY A 947 -25.91 -14.63 16.27
N LEU A 948 -25.18 -15.70 16.61
CA LEU A 948 -24.60 -16.62 15.63
C LEU A 948 -25.69 -17.49 14.96
N TYR A 949 -26.71 -17.95 15.70
CA TYR A 949 -27.90 -18.58 15.10
C TYR A 949 -28.60 -17.64 14.10
N VAL A 950 -28.78 -16.36 14.44
CA VAL A 950 -29.35 -15.34 13.53
C VAL A 950 -28.52 -15.20 12.24
N VAL A 951 -27.19 -15.16 12.35
CA VAL A 951 -26.29 -15.09 11.18
C VAL A 951 -26.37 -16.36 10.32
N VAL A 952 -26.38 -17.56 10.92
CA VAL A 952 -26.47 -18.81 10.15
C VAL A 952 -27.83 -18.96 9.46
N HIS A 953 -28.94 -18.68 10.15
CA HIS A 953 -30.27 -18.73 9.52
C HIS A 953 -30.45 -17.67 8.42
N ARG A 954 -29.86 -16.48 8.57
CA ARG A 954 -29.76 -15.51 7.47
C ARG A 954 -29.04 -16.10 6.26
N THR A 955 -27.87 -16.71 6.49
CA THR A 955 -27.04 -17.30 5.42
C THR A 955 -27.77 -18.44 4.70
N ILE A 956 -28.62 -19.20 5.42
CA ILE A 956 -29.50 -20.23 4.84
C ILE A 956 -30.57 -19.60 3.94
N ILE A 957 -31.22 -18.50 4.35
CA ILE A 957 -32.19 -17.79 3.50
C ILE A 957 -31.50 -17.23 2.24
N GLU A 958 -30.28 -16.70 2.38
CA GLU A 958 -29.45 -16.20 1.27
C GLU A 958 -28.83 -17.31 0.38
N ALA A 959 -29.02 -18.58 0.73
CA ALA A 959 -28.58 -19.74 -0.02
C ALA A 959 -29.73 -20.54 -0.67
N LEU A 960 -30.98 -20.11 -0.50
CA LEU A 960 -32.19 -20.77 -1.03
C LEU A 960 -32.84 -19.94 -2.13
N ALA A 961 -33.40 -20.63 -3.14
CA ALA A 961 -34.19 -19.98 -4.19
C ALA A 961 -35.41 -19.19 -3.62
N PRO A 962 -35.80 -18.03 -4.20
CA PRO A 962 -36.79 -17.12 -3.61
C PRO A 962 -38.21 -17.67 -3.41
N THR A 963 -38.57 -18.75 -4.09
CA THR A 963 -39.93 -19.33 -4.11
C THR A 963 -39.90 -20.85 -3.93
N GLY A 964 -40.45 -21.35 -2.82
CA GLY A 964 -40.59 -22.78 -2.53
C GLY A 964 -40.92 -23.06 -1.07
N VAL A 965 -41.28 -24.31 -0.75
CA VAL A 965 -41.62 -24.71 0.63
C VAL A 965 -40.43 -24.54 1.60
N HIS A 966 -39.21 -24.78 1.10
CA HIS A 966 -37.98 -24.69 1.88
C HIS A 966 -37.67 -23.27 2.37
N VAL A 967 -37.89 -22.23 1.55
CA VAL A 967 -37.62 -20.85 1.99
C VAL A 967 -38.64 -20.37 3.03
N SER A 968 -39.91 -20.80 2.96
CA SER A 968 -40.89 -20.51 4.00
C SER A 968 -40.51 -21.12 5.36
N LEU A 969 -40.00 -22.35 5.37
CA LEU A 969 -39.49 -22.99 6.58
C LEU A 969 -38.23 -22.29 7.11
N ALA A 970 -37.31 -21.89 6.23
CA ALA A 970 -36.12 -21.13 6.61
C ALA A 970 -36.47 -19.76 7.23
N ARG A 971 -37.47 -19.05 6.69
CA ARG A 971 -38.00 -17.79 7.26
C ARG A 971 -38.61 -18.00 8.65
N ALA A 972 -39.38 -19.06 8.85
CA ALA A 972 -39.93 -19.40 10.17
C ALA A 972 -38.84 -19.71 11.21
N ASN A 973 -37.80 -20.47 10.83
CA ASN A 973 -36.67 -20.78 11.70
C ASN A 973 -35.83 -19.52 12.03
N ALA A 974 -35.62 -18.64 11.04
CA ALA A 974 -34.96 -17.35 11.25
C ALA A 974 -35.74 -16.43 12.20
N LEU A 975 -37.07 -16.38 12.08
CA LEU A 975 -37.94 -15.66 13.01
C LEU A 975 -37.83 -16.23 14.43
N ALA A 976 -37.82 -17.55 14.59
CA ALA A 976 -37.64 -18.20 15.89
C ALA A 976 -36.28 -17.87 16.54
N ALA A 977 -35.19 -17.85 15.75
CA ALA A 977 -33.86 -17.45 16.22
C ALA A 977 -33.80 -15.97 16.64
N CYS A 978 -34.42 -15.07 15.86
CA CYS A 978 -34.54 -13.66 16.22
C CYS A 978 -35.41 -13.44 17.47
N GLY A 979 -36.53 -14.15 17.58
CA GLY A 979 -37.41 -14.13 18.76
C GLY A 979 -36.73 -14.65 20.02
N ARG A 980 -35.87 -15.68 19.90
CA ARG A 980 -35.00 -16.16 21.00
C ARG A 980 -34.01 -15.08 21.45
N LEU A 981 -33.38 -14.36 20.52
CA LEU A 981 -32.49 -13.24 20.85
C LEU A 981 -33.28 -12.10 21.53
N ALA A 982 -34.45 -11.74 20.99
CA ALA A 982 -35.32 -10.71 21.55
C ALA A 982 -35.73 -11.05 22.99
N ALA A 983 -36.18 -12.29 23.24
CA ALA A 983 -36.55 -12.77 24.56
C ALA A 983 -35.39 -12.70 25.56
N LEU A 984 -34.16 -12.98 25.14
CA LEU A 984 -32.97 -12.81 25.99
C LEU A 984 -32.73 -11.34 26.36
N VAL A 985 -32.80 -10.42 25.39
CA VAL A 985 -32.60 -8.97 25.61
C VAL A 985 -33.69 -8.40 26.55
N VAL A 986 -34.95 -8.75 26.31
CA VAL A 986 -36.10 -8.34 27.13
C VAL A 986 -36.02 -8.89 28.57
N ALA A 987 -35.39 -10.05 28.76
CA ALA A 987 -35.24 -10.69 30.07
C ALA A 987 -34.07 -10.15 30.91
N LEU A 988 -33.21 -9.28 30.37
CA LEU A 988 -32.06 -8.75 31.11
C LEU A 988 -32.50 -7.90 32.31
N THR A 989 -31.93 -8.19 33.48
CA THR A 989 -32.06 -7.37 34.68
C THR A 989 -31.13 -6.14 34.62
N GLU A 990 -31.27 -5.24 35.59
CA GLU A 990 -30.32 -4.14 35.81
C GLU A 990 -28.91 -4.67 36.13
N SER A 991 -28.83 -5.76 36.91
CA SER A 991 -27.59 -6.47 37.24
C SER A 991 -26.91 -6.99 35.96
N ASP A 992 -27.66 -7.68 35.08
CA ASP A 992 -27.14 -8.20 33.82
C ASP A 992 -26.56 -7.11 32.90
N ARG A 993 -27.16 -5.91 32.89
CA ARG A 993 -26.69 -4.77 32.08
C ARG A 993 -25.39 -4.15 32.62
N ALA A 994 -25.18 -4.17 33.94
CA ALA A 994 -23.99 -3.61 34.59
C ALA A 994 -22.73 -4.50 34.44
N MET A 995 -22.87 -5.77 34.04
CA MET A 995 -21.78 -6.74 33.94
C MET A 995 -20.90 -6.59 32.67
N PHE A 996 -19.97 -7.52 32.46
CA PHE A 996 -19.15 -7.56 31.25
C PHE A 996 -19.95 -7.95 30.00
N TRP A 997 -19.78 -7.14 28.96
CA TRP A 997 -20.28 -7.35 27.60
C TRP A 997 -19.14 -7.12 26.61
N MET A 998 -19.09 -7.94 25.57
CA MET A 998 -18.16 -7.74 24.45
C MET A 998 -18.55 -6.51 23.63
N PRO A 999 -17.61 -5.71 23.09
CA PRO A 999 -17.94 -4.54 22.28
C PRO A 999 -18.78 -4.85 21.03
N TYR A 1000 -18.66 -6.08 20.51
CA TYR A 1000 -19.43 -6.52 19.34
C TYR A 1000 -20.88 -6.94 19.69
N SER A 1001 -21.26 -7.07 20.96
CA SER A 1001 -22.59 -7.54 21.38
C SER A 1001 -23.76 -6.73 20.82
N SER A 1002 -23.59 -5.42 20.62
CA SER A 1002 -24.59 -4.54 19.99
C SER A 1002 -24.94 -4.95 18.55
N HIS A 1003 -23.99 -5.55 17.82
CA HIS A 1003 -24.16 -5.96 16.42
C HIS A 1003 -25.04 -7.20 16.29
N HIS A 1004 -25.08 -8.08 17.30
CA HIS A 1004 -26.02 -9.19 17.33
C HIS A 1004 -27.48 -8.70 17.46
N ILE A 1005 -27.70 -7.62 18.21
CA ILE A 1005 -29.02 -6.99 18.38
C ILE A 1005 -29.43 -6.29 17.08
N SER A 1006 -28.55 -5.48 16.47
CA SER A 1006 -28.86 -4.82 15.20
C SER A 1006 -29.04 -5.80 14.03
N ASN A 1007 -28.26 -6.89 13.98
CA ASN A 1007 -28.40 -7.91 12.93
C ASN A 1007 -29.69 -8.73 13.08
N ALA A 1008 -30.20 -8.93 14.30
CA ALA A 1008 -31.51 -9.53 14.53
C ALA A 1008 -32.64 -8.61 14.06
N VAL A 1009 -32.58 -7.30 14.35
CA VAL A 1009 -33.57 -6.32 13.86
C VAL A 1009 -33.50 -6.20 12.32
N SER A 1010 -32.30 -6.16 11.74
CA SER A 1010 -32.09 -6.21 10.28
C SER A 1010 -32.76 -7.44 9.65
N LEU A 1011 -32.58 -8.63 10.22
CA LEU A 1011 -33.22 -9.85 9.71
C LEU A 1011 -34.74 -9.84 9.93
N LEU A 1012 -35.24 -9.34 11.06
CA LEU A 1012 -36.68 -9.23 11.35
C LEU A 1012 -37.40 -8.28 10.38
N VAL A 1013 -36.81 -7.12 10.06
CA VAL A 1013 -37.36 -6.20 9.05
C VAL A 1013 -37.39 -6.85 7.67
N ARG A 1014 -36.31 -7.53 7.27
CA ARG A 1014 -36.22 -8.29 6.02
C ARG A 1014 -37.26 -9.43 5.94
N LEU A 1015 -37.54 -10.09 7.07
CA LEU A 1015 -38.61 -11.10 7.19
C LEU A 1015 -40.01 -10.48 7.10
N ALA A 1016 -40.22 -9.28 7.67
CA ALA A 1016 -41.49 -8.56 7.60
C ALA A 1016 -41.79 -8.04 6.18
N LEU A 1017 -40.77 -7.52 5.48
CA LEU A 1017 -40.83 -7.16 4.06
C LEU A 1017 -41.19 -8.38 3.21
N ALA A 1018 -40.59 -9.54 3.52
CA ALA A 1018 -40.91 -10.82 2.90
C ALA A 1018 -42.23 -11.48 3.40
N HIS A 1019 -43.11 -10.68 4.02
CA HIS A 1019 -44.44 -11.04 4.56
C HIS A 1019 -44.45 -12.28 5.48
N THR A 1020 -43.44 -12.40 6.35
CA THR A 1020 -43.39 -13.47 7.36
C THR A 1020 -44.24 -13.08 8.58
N ASP A 1021 -45.28 -13.86 8.88
CA ASP A 1021 -46.19 -13.62 10.00
C ASP A 1021 -45.44 -13.42 11.33
N GLY A 1022 -45.81 -12.37 12.08
CA GLY A 1022 -45.23 -12.05 13.38
C GLY A 1022 -43.87 -11.33 13.36
N ALA A 1023 -43.15 -11.28 12.23
CA ALA A 1023 -41.84 -10.63 12.14
C ALA A 1023 -41.89 -9.12 12.46
N LEU A 1024 -42.90 -8.41 11.94
CA LEU A 1024 -43.12 -7.00 12.25
C LEU A 1024 -43.38 -6.76 13.75
N ALA A 1025 -44.26 -7.55 14.37
CA ALA A 1025 -44.57 -7.43 15.80
C ALA A 1025 -43.34 -7.73 16.68
N CYS A 1026 -42.52 -8.71 16.30
CA CYS A 1026 -41.25 -9.01 16.97
C CYS A 1026 -40.22 -7.87 16.81
N THR A 1027 -40.18 -7.22 15.63
CA THR A 1027 -39.35 -6.02 15.39
C THR A 1027 -39.71 -4.91 16.37
N VAL A 1028 -40.99 -4.49 16.38
CA VAL A 1028 -41.47 -3.37 17.20
C VAL A 1028 -41.23 -3.65 18.69
N ALA A 1029 -41.64 -4.82 19.18
CA ALA A 1029 -41.50 -5.16 20.60
C ALA A 1029 -40.04 -5.21 21.09
N LEU A 1030 -39.10 -5.69 20.26
CA LEU A 1030 -37.67 -5.66 20.60
C LEU A 1030 -37.13 -4.22 20.65
N VAL A 1031 -37.46 -3.41 19.66
CA VAL A 1031 -36.95 -2.04 19.56
C VAL A 1031 -37.51 -1.14 20.66
N GLU A 1032 -38.81 -1.19 20.92
CA GLU A 1032 -39.45 -0.40 21.99
C GLU A 1032 -38.89 -0.77 23.37
N ASN A 1033 -38.68 -2.05 23.64
CA ASN A 1033 -38.05 -2.51 24.88
C ASN A 1033 -36.60 -2.03 25.01
N LEU A 1034 -35.83 -2.07 23.91
CA LEU A 1034 -34.44 -1.60 23.89
C LEU A 1034 -34.34 -0.08 24.09
N GLY A 1035 -35.23 0.69 23.45
CA GLY A 1035 -35.36 2.14 23.61
C GLY A 1035 -35.72 2.52 25.05
N ALA A 1036 -36.76 1.90 25.61
CA ALA A 1036 -37.14 2.10 27.01
C ALA A 1036 -36.01 1.71 27.99
N THR A 1037 -35.26 0.64 27.69
CA THR A 1037 -34.11 0.20 28.49
C THR A 1037 -32.98 1.24 28.46
N TYR A 1038 -32.63 1.78 27.29
CA TYR A 1038 -31.62 2.83 27.18
C TYR A 1038 -32.05 4.12 27.87
N ALA A 1039 -33.30 4.56 27.66
CA ALA A 1039 -33.85 5.75 28.32
C ALA A 1039 -33.84 5.65 29.86
N GLN A 1040 -34.04 4.45 30.42
CA GLN A 1040 -34.01 4.21 31.85
C GLN A 1040 -32.60 4.00 32.44
N THR A 1041 -31.68 3.38 31.69
CA THR A 1041 -30.42 2.84 32.26
C THR A 1041 -29.12 3.32 31.62
N GLN A 1042 -29.20 4.04 30.49
CA GLN A 1042 -28.03 4.55 29.76
C GLN A 1042 -26.98 3.45 29.47
N TRP A 1043 -27.48 2.27 29.09
CA TRP A 1043 -26.70 1.08 28.76
C TRP A 1043 -26.07 1.22 27.37
N ASP A 1044 -24.73 1.20 27.32
CA ASP A 1044 -23.91 1.49 26.14
C ASP A 1044 -24.13 0.53 24.97
N ILE A 1045 -24.42 -0.74 25.25
CA ILE A 1045 -24.73 -1.76 24.23
C ILE A 1045 -26.08 -1.46 23.57
N ALA A 1046 -27.07 -1.00 24.34
CA ALA A 1046 -28.37 -0.61 23.79
C ALA A 1046 -28.25 0.67 22.96
N GLU A 1047 -27.51 1.69 23.41
CA GLU A 1047 -27.24 2.89 22.62
C GLU A 1047 -26.59 2.55 21.26
N SER A 1048 -25.51 1.76 21.32
CA SER A 1048 -24.75 1.33 20.14
C SER A 1048 -25.61 0.53 19.15
N ALA A 1049 -26.54 -0.29 19.66
CA ALA A 1049 -27.48 -1.04 18.83
C ALA A 1049 -28.59 -0.12 18.26
N LEU A 1050 -29.18 0.75 19.08
CA LEU A 1050 -30.25 1.66 18.69
C LEU A 1050 -29.80 2.62 17.58
N ARG A 1051 -28.58 3.16 17.65
CA ARG A 1051 -28.02 4.01 16.58
C ARG A 1051 -27.94 3.30 15.22
N ARG A 1052 -27.60 2.00 15.19
CA ARG A 1052 -27.62 1.18 13.95
C ARG A 1052 -29.04 0.81 13.52
N ILE A 1053 -29.91 0.52 14.49
CA ILE A 1053 -31.32 0.16 14.28
C ILE A 1053 -32.12 1.33 13.69
N ALA A 1054 -31.81 2.57 14.08
CA ALA A 1054 -32.48 3.76 13.56
C ALA A 1054 -32.45 3.82 12.01
N VAL A 1055 -31.32 3.46 11.39
CA VAL A 1055 -31.20 3.36 9.91
C VAL A 1055 -32.07 2.24 9.34
N VAL A 1056 -32.00 1.04 9.92
CA VAL A 1056 -32.79 -0.11 9.46
C VAL A 1056 -34.30 0.21 9.48
N LEU A 1057 -34.75 0.96 10.49
CA LEU A 1057 -36.14 1.41 10.61
C LEU A 1057 -36.48 2.56 9.68
N ALA A 1058 -35.59 3.55 9.52
CA ALA A 1058 -35.78 4.68 8.60
C ALA A 1058 -36.00 4.18 7.17
N ILE A 1059 -35.10 3.32 6.67
CA ILE A 1059 -35.20 2.74 5.32
C ILE A 1059 -36.42 1.82 5.23
N GLY A 1060 -36.56 0.88 6.16
CA GLY A 1060 -37.69 -0.07 6.17
C GLY A 1060 -39.07 0.60 6.30
N SER A 1061 -39.15 1.84 6.78
CA SER A 1061 -40.40 2.60 6.85
C SER A 1061 -40.96 3.05 5.50
N ARG A 1062 -40.16 3.01 4.42
CA ARG A 1062 -40.63 3.22 3.03
C ARG A 1062 -41.72 2.21 2.66
N ASP A 1063 -41.41 0.91 2.77
CA ASP A 1063 -42.29 -0.18 2.36
C ASP A 1063 -43.15 -0.75 3.50
N LEU A 1064 -42.74 -0.53 4.77
CA LEU A 1064 -43.51 -0.87 5.96
C LEU A 1064 -43.78 0.39 6.80
N PRO A 1065 -44.77 1.23 6.44
CA PRO A 1065 -45.07 2.48 7.17
C PRO A 1065 -45.29 2.33 8.68
N ALA A 1066 -45.67 1.15 9.15
CA ALA A 1066 -45.77 0.81 10.57
C ALA A 1066 -44.44 0.96 11.34
N LEU A 1067 -43.29 0.82 10.67
CA LEU A 1067 -41.97 1.06 11.29
C LEU A 1067 -41.68 2.57 11.48
N GLY A 1068 -42.42 3.46 10.81
CA GLY A 1068 -42.20 4.91 10.87
C GLY A 1068 -42.58 5.55 12.22
N GLU A 1069 -43.43 4.90 13.02
CA GLU A 1069 -43.68 5.29 14.43
C GLU A 1069 -42.55 4.80 15.35
N THR A 1070 -42.09 3.55 15.14
CA THR A 1070 -40.96 2.98 15.89
C THR A 1070 -39.65 3.73 15.62
N TYR A 1071 -39.41 4.18 14.38
CA TYR A 1071 -38.27 5.03 14.02
C TYR A 1071 -38.27 6.35 14.81
N ARG A 1072 -39.40 7.08 14.83
CA ARG A 1072 -39.54 8.32 15.59
C ARG A 1072 -39.32 8.12 17.09
N SER A 1073 -39.89 7.05 17.65
CA SER A 1073 -39.68 6.66 19.06
C SER A 1073 -38.19 6.42 19.39
N VAL A 1074 -37.45 5.71 18.52
CA VAL A 1074 -35.99 5.52 18.67
C VAL A 1074 -35.23 6.84 18.54
N ALA A 1075 -35.64 7.70 17.60
CA ALA A 1075 -35.02 9.00 17.38
C ALA A 1075 -35.17 9.92 18.60
N ASP A 1076 -36.39 10.10 19.10
CA ASP A 1076 -36.68 10.90 20.30
C ASP A 1076 -35.84 10.42 21.50
N VAL A 1077 -35.71 9.10 21.67
CA VAL A 1077 -34.93 8.46 22.74
C VAL A 1077 -33.42 8.64 22.58
N LEU A 1078 -32.89 8.79 21.36
CA LEU A 1078 -31.48 9.03 21.08
C LEU A 1078 -31.11 10.53 21.02
N GLY A 1079 -32.08 11.45 21.17
CA GLY A 1079 -31.86 12.89 20.98
C GLY A 1079 -31.66 13.30 19.53
N ILE A 1080 -32.21 12.51 18.61
CA ILE A 1080 -32.04 12.63 17.16
C ILE A 1080 -33.08 13.60 16.59
N ASN A 1081 -32.63 14.57 15.79
CA ASN A 1081 -33.51 15.59 15.21
C ASN A 1081 -34.16 15.09 13.91
N VAL A 1082 -35.42 14.66 13.98
CA VAL A 1082 -36.21 14.28 12.79
C VAL A 1082 -36.89 15.52 12.23
N GLY A 1083 -36.32 16.10 11.16
CA GLY A 1083 -36.86 17.27 10.48
C GLY A 1083 -38.32 17.10 10.03
N THR A 1084 -39.12 18.17 10.16
CA THR A 1084 -40.57 18.14 9.88
C THR A 1084 -40.95 18.19 8.40
N ASP A 1085 -39.99 18.45 7.52
CA ASP A 1085 -40.26 18.80 6.12
C ASP A 1085 -40.07 17.58 5.20
N GLU A 1086 -41.08 17.33 4.36
CA GLU A 1086 -41.07 16.17 3.46
C GLU A 1086 -40.00 16.27 2.34
N ALA A 1087 -39.43 17.44 2.10
CA ALA A 1087 -38.63 17.79 0.93
C ALA A 1087 -37.10 17.58 1.06
N GLY A 1088 -36.68 16.39 1.51
CA GLY A 1088 -35.26 15.95 1.55
C GLY A 1088 -35.13 14.46 1.24
N THR A 1089 -33.98 14.01 0.75
CA THR A 1089 -33.76 12.59 0.41
C THR A 1089 -33.75 11.71 1.66
N LEU A 1090 -33.79 10.39 1.49
CA LEU A 1090 -33.63 9.48 2.63
C LEU A 1090 -32.23 9.61 3.24
N ALA A 1091 -31.19 9.79 2.42
CA ALA A 1091 -29.82 10.01 2.88
C ALA A 1091 -29.69 11.30 3.70
N ASP A 1092 -30.23 12.44 3.22
CA ASP A 1092 -30.23 13.71 3.97
C ASP A 1092 -30.88 13.54 5.34
N LYS A 1093 -32.08 12.94 5.38
CA LYS A 1093 -32.84 12.70 6.61
C LYS A 1093 -32.23 11.63 7.51
N LEU A 1094 -31.37 10.76 6.98
CA LEU A 1094 -30.52 9.86 7.76
C LEU A 1094 -29.39 10.65 8.43
N LEU A 1095 -28.70 11.48 7.65
CA LEU A 1095 -27.53 12.23 8.09
C LEU A 1095 -27.91 13.30 9.12
N GLU A 1096 -28.94 14.11 8.84
CA GLU A 1096 -29.52 15.05 9.82
C GLU A 1096 -29.95 14.33 11.11
N SER A 1097 -30.47 13.10 11.01
CA SER A 1097 -30.88 12.34 12.18
C SER A 1097 -29.68 11.80 12.99
N PHE A 1098 -28.52 11.53 12.38
CA PHE A 1098 -27.26 11.36 13.12
C PHE A 1098 -26.63 12.66 13.63
N GLY A 1099 -27.32 13.80 13.48
CA GLY A 1099 -26.83 15.13 13.88
C GLY A 1099 -25.95 15.79 12.82
N VAL A 1100 -25.75 15.17 11.65
CA VAL A 1100 -24.97 15.68 10.52
C VAL A 1100 -25.80 16.72 9.76
N SER A 1101 -26.07 17.84 10.44
CA SER A 1101 -26.55 19.08 9.82
C SER A 1101 -25.37 20.04 9.64
N GLY A 1102 -25.36 20.82 8.57
CA GLY A 1102 -24.14 21.45 8.02
C GLY A 1102 -23.44 22.55 8.84
N LYS A 1103 -23.65 22.69 10.16
CA LYS A 1103 -23.02 23.70 11.04
C LYS A 1103 -22.83 23.26 12.52
N ALA A 1104 -22.10 22.17 12.78
CA ALA A 1104 -21.54 21.85 14.11
C ALA A 1104 -20.27 20.99 13.98
N ASP A 1105 -19.41 20.94 15.00
CA ASP A 1105 -18.18 20.14 15.01
C ASP A 1105 -18.49 18.63 15.04
N TRP A 1106 -18.06 17.86 14.02
CA TRP A 1106 -18.56 16.50 13.76
C TRP A 1106 -17.52 15.37 13.75
N LEU A 1107 -16.32 15.57 14.33
CA LEU A 1107 -15.23 14.57 14.39
C LEU A 1107 -15.50 13.36 15.32
N ASP A 1108 -16.76 13.12 15.66
CA ASP A 1108 -17.22 12.40 16.86
C ASP A 1108 -18.26 11.29 16.56
N ALA A 1109 -18.77 11.18 15.33
CA ALA A 1109 -19.80 10.22 14.94
C ALA A 1109 -19.25 9.14 13.99
N ASP A 1110 -18.92 7.95 14.52
CA ASP A 1110 -18.44 6.82 13.70
C ASP A 1110 -19.58 6.27 12.82
N LEU A 1111 -19.45 6.47 11.49
CA LEU A 1111 -20.34 5.93 10.45
C LEU A 1111 -19.78 4.66 9.77
N SER A 1112 -18.57 4.20 10.10
CA SER A 1112 -17.88 3.05 9.45
C SER A 1112 -18.51 1.66 9.72
N TRP A 1113 -19.70 1.65 10.32
CA TRP A 1113 -20.55 0.48 10.47
C TRP A 1113 -21.58 0.34 9.34
N LEU A 1114 -21.77 1.35 8.48
CA LEU A 1114 -22.50 1.20 7.22
C LEU A 1114 -21.80 0.15 6.33
N ASP A 1115 -20.47 0.03 6.43
CA ASP A 1115 -19.64 -1.01 5.78
C ASP A 1115 -19.94 -2.44 6.24
N SER A 1116 -20.69 -2.66 7.34
CA SER A 1116 -21.10 -4.01 7.74
C SER A 1116 -21.99 -4.59 6.66
N ALA A 1117 -21.42 -5.44 5.79
CA ALA A 1117 -22.12 -6.07 4.67
C ALA A 1117 -23.42 -6.83 5.07
N MET A 1118 -23.53 -7.23 6.35
CA MET A 1118 -24.75 -7.80 6.92
C MET A 1118 -25.91 -6.78 7.10
N LEU A 1119 -25.67 -5.48 7.24
CA LEU A 1119 -26.75 -4.49 7.36
C LEU A 1119 -27.36 -4.18 5.98
N LEU A 1120 -26.54 -3.75 5.01
CA LEU A 1120 -27.02 -3.29 3.70
C LEU A 1120 -27.73 -4.37 2.87
N GLY A 1121 -27.40 -5.65 3.03
CA GLY A 1121 -28.10 -6.74 2.32
C GLY A 1121 -29.59 -6.86 2.65
N ALA A 1122 -30.13 -6.13 3.63
CA ALA A 1122 -31.54 -6.14 4.00
C ALA A 1122 -32.48 -5.45 2.99
N LEU A 1123 -31.94 -4.81 1.95
CA LEU A 1123 -32.60 -3.79 1.13
C LEU A 1123 -32.61 -4.19 -0.35
N ASP A 1124 -33.43 -3.53 -1.18
CA ASP A 1124 -33.31 -3.67 -2.64
C ASP A 1124 -32.07 -2.91 -3.16
N SER A 1125 -31.59 -3.35 -4.32
CA SER A 1125 -30.47 -2.79 -5.07
C SER A 1125 -30.53 -1.28 -5.28
N THR A 1126 -31.73 -0.69 -5.41
CA THR A 1126 -31.93 0.76 -5.51
C THR A 1126 -31.59 1.49 -4.22
N ASP A 1127 -32.06 1.03 -3.05
CA ASP A 1127 -31.79 1.69 -1.76
C ASP A 1127 -30.32 1.55 -1.36
N VAL A 1128 -29.69 0.39 -1.66
CA VAL A 1128 -28.24 0.21 -1.43
C VAL A 1128 -27.40 1.16 -2.30
N ASN A 1129 -27.90 1.57 -3.48
CA ASN A 1129 -27.25 2.53 -4.36
C ASN A 1129 -27.67 4.00 -4.09
N GLU A 1130 -28.61 4.26 -3.16
CA GLU A 1130 -28.95 5.60 -2.65
C GLU A 1130 -28.28 5.86 -1.28
N LEU A 1131 -27.63 4.83 -0.71
CA LEU A 1131 -26.90 4.85 0.57
C LEU A 1131 -25.39 4.62 0.43
N ARG A 1132 -24.91 4.43 -0.81
CA ARG A 1132 -23.49 4.31 -1.20
C ARG A 1132 -23.07 5.55 -1.96
#